data_AF-A0A160TH57-F1
#
_entry.id   AF-A0A160TH57-F1
#
_cell.length_a   1.000
_cell.length_b   1.000
_cell.length_c   1.000
_cell.angle_alpha   90.00
_cell.angle_beta   90.00
_cell.angle_gamma   90.00
#
_symmetry.space_group_name_H-M   'P 1'
#
loop_
_entity.id
_entity.type
_entity.pdbx_description
1 polymer ?
#
loop_
_entity_poly.entity_id
_entity_poly.type
_entity_poly.pdbx_seq_one_letter_code
_entity_poly.pdbx_strand_id
1 'polypeptide(L)'
;MEALEPLATVDSILCFIGQLKPELEVNEGPYTVLADMDSCFENDSGDNDQSSGSQGAVNYTEVTVDSTRGEASDAPLNVHIWFVMDNGDSSQAIRVNGVISEGASEQNPFGSFVLSYQFSDALDSDDPDAYGKGELATVDTLAGFQGFTLYESSIRGPEEMYETAASVVVNPSEDNGIALTGFRQIGNDAAEANKAFAISYNSDNLLLQKAATFEQLAYKNDDQSGTCLSRNSFTETVWRYGLYSVANGSSVELNSGFPFLYDADIDGNYDSRGYASYWGIWTEGGQDDLSGVTVQRETFDGTTGTEYELIQAQGRLMKNTVISLNLTDIDGIEFEYFEWDNSNNTGTNFIVVYDSESGDFIKTATVEYGENGQNRVELESPVAISLMSGQNLHMFSNQLGGGVQFLEGSTAITFFKQEFVTGNETGTGELFESGTATLYCYENCPKAGMTSSDLDTYDGPYLTDSTDVGSPITYTISNSGANTLELMISTDAVAYPTDSENSSNNQHPWGVRSGGMVTDTSSLSATTDVYDSEIVTVFYEFETGPNSWNRQAALIDSSGDIVSFDKPLEFTYRHEDANDRTGSAGNYDGQTVMLNYGGLGDLWGIPSLTDTERGYFTPAFNIADAVVVGSDDEYVVKALEIEQKMERTDGQCTSLVLNDPAVPVPTTVNGTLNNEAVPTVTDAPRYIAGESTTE
;
A
#
# COMPACT_ATOMS: atom_id res chain seq x y z
N MET A 1 -7.91 -4.37 18.31
CA MET A 1 -8.80 -4.52 17.15
C MET A 1 -9.81 -5.63 17.38
N GLU A 2 -9.40 -6.86 17.71
CA GLU A 2 -10.32 -8.00 17.91
C GLU A 2 -11.57 -7.77 18.80
N ALA A 3 -11.45 -7.00 19.90
CA ALA A 3 -12.58 -6.73 20.80
C ALA A 3 -13.68 -5.85 20.18
N LEU A 4 -13.33 -5.12 19.13
CA LEU A 4 -14.18 -4.15 18.45
C LEU A 4 -14.76 -4.70 17.14
N GLU A 5 -14.36 -5.89 16.68
CA GLU A 5 -14.88 -6.50 15.45
C GLU A 5 -16.42 -6.53 15.40
N PRO A 6 -17.15 -6.94 16.47
CA PRO A 6 -18.61 -6.88 16.44
C PRO A 6 -19.18 -5.46 16.40
N LEU A 7 -18.41 -4.46 16.86
CA LEU A 7 -18.83 -3.05 16.80
C LEU A 7 -18.63 -2.48 15.39
N ALA A 8 -17.54 -2.85 14.72
CA ALA A 8 -17.31 -2.51 13.31
C ALA A 8 -18.44 -3.07 12.43
N THR A 9 -18.90 -4.30 12.68
CA THR A 9 -20.09 -4.85 11.99
C THR A 9 -21.33 -3.98 12.16
N VAL A 10 -21.55 -3.42 13.36
CA VAL A 10 -22.68 -2.52 13.61
C VAL A 10 -22.55 -1.24 12.78
N ASP A 11 -21.36 -0.62 12.77
CA ASP A 11 -21.10 0.59 11.99
C ASP A 11 -21.33 0.34 10.50
N SER A 12 -20.86 -0.79 9.96
CA SER A 12 -21.09 -1.19 8.56
C SER A 12 -22.56 -1.36 8.22
N ILE A 13 -23.34 -2.05 9.07
CA ILE A 13 -24.78 -2.24 8.87
C ILE A 13 -25.49 -0.87 8.86
N LEU A 14 -25.17 0.01 9.80
CA LEU A 14 -25.80 1.33 9.90
C LEU A 14 -25.43 2.24 8.73
N CYS A 15 -24.17 2.21 8.29
CA CYS A 15 -23.71 2.89 7.09
C CYS A 15 -24.53 2.44 5.86
N PHE A 16 -24.66 1.12 5.65
CA PHE A 16 -25.39 0.56 4.52
C PHE A 16 -26.86 0.96 4.52
N ILE A 17 -27.57 0.79 5.65
CA ILE A 17 -28.96 1.19 5.79
C ILE A 17 -29.15 2.70 5.56
N GLY A 18 -28.18 3.52 5.99
CA GLY A 18 -28.17 4.96 5.78
C GLY A 18 -28.13 5.40 4.31
N GLN A 19 -27.61 4.56 3.41
CA GLN A 19 -27.62 4.82 1.97
C GLN A 19 -29.01 4.59 1.33
N LEU A 20 -29.88 3.80 1.97
CA LEU A 20 -31.17 3.41 1.42
C LEU A 20 -32.26 4.48 1.55
N LYS A 21 -32.05 5.47 2.43
CA LYS A 21 -32.97 6.59 2.72
C LYS A 21 -34.44 6.21 2.98
N PRO A 22 -34.75 5.15 3.74
CA PRO A 22 -36.13 4.70 3.96
C PRO A 22 -37.03 5.77 4.62
N GLU A 23 -36.44 6.69 5.37
CA GLU A 23 -37.12 7.81 6.03
C GLU A 23 -37.62 8.90 5.06
N LEU A 24 -37.10 8.95 3.83
CA LEU A 24 -37.52 9.91 2.81
C LEU A 24 -38.65 9.38 1.93
N GLU A 25 -38.86 8.05 1.90
CA GLU A 25 -39.81 7.37 0.99
C GLU A 25 -40.98 6.70 1.72
N VAL A 26 -41.39 7.27 2.84
CA VAL A 26 -42.43 6.70 3.69
C VAL A 26 -43.79 6.72 2.97
N ASN A 27 -44.39 5.54 2.79
CA ASN A 27 -45.68 5.33 2.12
C ASN A 27 -45.71 5.73 0.63
N GLU A 28 -44.57 5.90 -0.03
CA GLU A 28 -44.46 6.18 -1.48
C GLU A 28 -44.44 4.88 -2.33
N GLY A 29 -44.42 3.73 -1.67
CA GLY A 29 -44.34 2.40 -2.28
C GLY A 29 -42.90 1.92 -2.48
N PRO A 30 -42.72 0.66 -2.95
CA PRO A 30 -41.40 0.06 -3.10
C PRO A 30 -40.53 0.77 -4.15
N TYR A 31 -39.22 0.87 -3.89
CA TYR A 31 -38.24 1.49 -4.77
C TYR A 31 -36.91 0.73 -4.75
N THR A 32 -36.03 1.01 -5.72
CA THR A 32 -34.68 0.44 -5.79
C THR A 32 -33.59 1.47 -5.49
N VAL A 33 -32.45 0.99 -4.99
CA VAL A 33 -31.25 1.78 -4.65
C VAL A 33 -30.01 1.05 -5.17
N LEU A 34 -29.00 1.77 -5.64
CA LEU A 34 -27.65 1.24 -5.85
C LEU A 34 -26.78 1.62 -4.64
N ALA A 35 -26.59 0.68 -3.72
CA ALA A 35 -25.82 0.87 -2.49
C ALA A 35 -24.35 0.53 -2.73
N ASP A 36 -23.44 1.43 -2.34
CA ASP A 36 -22.00 1.27 -2.37
C ASP A 36 -21.56 0.39 -1.20
N MET A 37 -21.21 -0.87 -1.47
CA MET A 37 -20.81 -1.83 -0.45
C MET A 37 -19.44 -1.50 0.15
N ASP A 38 -18.49 -1.08 -0.68
CA ASP A 38 -17.10 -0.86 -0.27
C ASP A 38 -17.00 0.33 0.69
N SER A 39 -17.87 1.32 0.55
CA SER A 39 -17.93 2.47 1.46
C SER A 39 -18.37 2.13 2.90
N CYS A 40 -18.99 0.97 3.11
CA CYS A 40 -19.55 0.58 4.42
C CYS A 40 -18.96 -0.70 4.98
N PHE A 41 -18.58 -1.65 4.13
CA PHE A 41 -17.99 -2.93 4.50
C PHE A 41 -16.56 -2.96 3.98
N GLU A 42 -15.69 -2.14 4.57
CA GLU A 42 -14.27 -2.16 4.25
C GLU A 42 -13.71 -3.57 4.52
N ASN A 43 -13.09 -4.16 3.51
CA ASN A 43 -12.31 -5.37 3.70
C ASN A 43 -11.02 -4.97 4.42
N ASP A 44 -10.98 -5.18 5.74
CA ASP A 44 -9.77 -5.11 6.59
C ASP A 44 -8.80 -6.28 6.28
N SER A 45 -8.55 -6.51 4.99
CA SER A 45 -7.46 -7.36 4.52
C SER A 45 -6.23 -6.46 4.49
N GLY A 46 -5.51 -6.41 5.61
CA GLY A 46 -4.12 -5.94 5.65
C GLY A 46 -3.18 -6.88 4.87
N ASP A 47 -3.57 -7.26 3.66
CA ASP A 47 -2.74 -8.00 2.73
C ASP A 47 -1.87 -7.02 1.95
N ASN A 48 -0.63 -7.43 1.77
CA ASN A 48 0.50 -6.65 1.28
C ASN A 48 0.40 -6.26 -0.21
N ASP A 49 -0.63 -5.51 -0.63
CA ASP A 49 -0.65 -4.88 -1.94
C ASP A 49 -0.19 -3.42 -1.84
N GLN A 50 1.13 -3.25 -1.93
CA GLN A 50 1.74 -1.98 -2.32
C GLN A 50 1.43 -1.69 -3.80
N SER A 51 0.17 -1.38 -4.10
CA SER A 51 -0.17 -0.69 -5.34
C SER A 51 -1.00 0.56 -5.01
N SER A 52 -0.34 1.72 -5.10
CA SER A 52 -0.96 3.04 -5.10
C SER A 52 -1.70 3.29 -6.44
N GLY A 53 -2.64 2.40 -6.78
CA GLY A 53 -3.38 2.43 -8.06
C GLY A 53 -4.83 1.95 -8.01
N SER A 54 -5.28 1.28 -6.94
CA SER A 54 -6.70 0.88 -6.82
C SER A 54 -7.49 1.94 -6.05
N GLN A 55 -7.84 3.03 -6.72
CA GLN A 55 -9.08 3.71 -6.39
C GLN A 55 -10.20 3.17 -7.28
N GLY A 56 -10.99 2.26 -6.69
CA GLY A 56 -12.45 2.30 -6.79
C GLY A 56 -13.10 1.86 -8.09
N ALA A 57 -13.20 0.54 -8.31
CA ALA A 57 -14.46 0.03 -8.84
C ALA A 57 -15.44 -0.02 -7.68
N VAL A 58 -16.36 0.94 -7.60
CA VAL A 58 -17.38 0.97 -6.53
C VAL A 58 -18.28 -0.26 -6.68
N ASN A 59 -18.28 -1.14 -5.68
CA ASN A 59 -19.14 -2.31 -5.66
C ASN A 59 -20.59 -1.91 -5.34
N TYR A 60 -21.35 -1.55 -6.38
CA TYR A 60 -22.77 -1.26 -6.24
C TYR A 60 -23.63 -2.53 -6.18
N THR A 61 -24.40 -2.66 -5.11
CA THR A 61 -25.45 -3.67 -4.99
C THR A 61 -26.83 -3.04 -5.20
N GLU A 62 -27.65 -3.63 -6.07
CA GLU A 62 -29.06 -3.24 -6.21
C GLU A 62 -29.88 -3.76 -5.03
N VAL A 63 -30.58 -2.84 -4.36
CA VAL A 63 -31.37 -3.10 -3.17
C VAL A 63 -32.81 -2.67 -3.41
N THR A 64 -33.78 -3.54 -3.11
CA THR A 64 -35.21 -3.19 -3.08
C THR A 64 -35.62 -2.82 -1.66
N VAL A 65 -36.35 -1.72 -1.51
CA VAL A 65 -36.78 -1.18 -0.21
C VAL A 65 -38.27 -0.85 -0.26
N ASP A 66 -39.00 -1.18 0.80
CA ASP A 66 -40.37 -0.72 1.04
C ASP A 66 -40.48 -0.13 2.46
N SER A 67 -41.02 1.08 2.56
CA SER A 67 -41.02 1.88 3.78
C SER A 67 -42.44 2.34 4.09
N THR A 68 -42.97 1.94 5.24
CA THR A 68 -44.37 2.19 5.62
C THR A 68 -44.49 2.73 7.04
N ARG A 69 -45.45 3.62 7.25
CA ARG A 69 -45.78 4.15 8.58
C ARG A 69 -47.28 4.32 8.73
N GLY A 70 -47.81 3.84 9.86
CA GLY A 70 -49.22 4.03 10.21
C GLY A 70 -49.56 5.49 10.53
N GLU A 71 -50.86 5.81 10.51
CA GLU A 71 -51.38 7.17 10.75
C GLU A 71 -51.30 7.65 12.20
N ALA A 72 -50.99 6.75 13.15
CA ALA A 72 -50.85 7.14 14.55
C ALA A 72 -49.57 7.97 14.75
N SER A 73 -49.63 8.98 15.60
CA SER A 73 -48.49 9.89 15.83
C SER A 73 -47.26 9.20 16.40
N ASP A 74 -47.45 8.04 17.05
CA ASP A 74 -46.44 7.18 17.64
C ASP A 74 -46.22 5.89 16.82
N ALA A 75 -46.75 5.80 15.59
CA ALA A 75 -46.52 4.65 14.74
C ALA A 75 -45.04 4.59 14.33
N PRO A 76 -44.37 3.43 14.53
CA PRO A 76 -43.00 3.24 14.05
C PRO A 76 -42.96 3.22 12.53
N LEU A 77 -41.81 3.57 11.98
CA LEU A 77 -41.46 3.32 10.59
C LEU A 77 -41.09 1.84 10.43
N ASN A 78 -41.76 1.14 9.52
CA ASN A 78 -41.46 -0.24 9.17
C ASN A 78 -40.76 -0.25 7.82
N VAL A 79 -39.61 -0.89 7.75
CA VAL A 79 -38.74 -0.92 6.57
C VAL A 79 -38.46 -2.37 6.20
N HIS A 80 -38.87 -2.79 5.01
CA HIS A 80 -38.54 -4.09 4.46
C HIS A 80 -37.51 -3.94 3.34
N ILE A 81 -36.46 -4.76 3.37
CA ILE A 81 -35.33 -4.65 2.44
C ILE A 81 -35.00 -6.04 1.88
N TRP A 82 -34.66 -6.09 0.59
CA TRP A 82 -34.24 -7.28 -0.14
C TRP A 82 -33.06 -6.98 -1.05
N PHE A 83 -32.01 -7.79 -0.97
CA PHE A 83 -30.84 -7.69 -1.85
C PHE A 83 -30.06 -8.99 -1.90
N VAL A 84 -29.18 -9.11 -2.88
CA VAL A 84 -28.22 -10.22 -2.99
C VAL A 84 -26.83 -9.62 -2.90
N MET A 85 -26.02 -10.10 -1.96
CA MET A 85 -24.60 -9.76 -1.92
C MET A 85 -23.81 -10.78 -2.72
N ASP A 86 -22.91 -10.28 -3.56
CA ASP A 86 -21.94 -11.10 -4.26
C ASP A 86 -20.61 -11.05 -3.50
N ASN A 87 -20.11 -12.21 -3.09
CA ASN A 87 -18.83 -12.37 -2.39
C ASN A 87 -17.78 -13.01 -3.32
N GLY A 88 -17.92 -12.82 -4.64
CA GLY A 88 -17.02 -13.32 -5.68
C GLY A 88 -17.30 -14.78 -6.06
N ASP A 89 -17.06 -15.71 -5.13
CA ASP A 89 -17.25 -17.16 -5.37
C ASP A 89 -18.66 -17.64 -5.01
N SER A 90 -19.48 -16.81 -4.36
CA SER A 90 -20.85 -17.15 -3.95
C SER A 90 -21.72 -15.92 -3.76
N SER A 91 -23.02 -16.06 -4.03
CA SER A 91 -24.03 -15.05 -3.77
C SER A 91 -24.88 -15.42 -2.55
N GLN A 92 -25.19 -14.46 -1.68
CA GLN A 92 -26.07 -14.65 -0.53
C GLN A 92 -27.25 -13.66 -0.60
N ALA A 93 -28.47 -14.18 -0.51
CA ALA A 93 -29.68 -13.37 -0.47
C ALA A 93 -30.01 -12.96 0.96
N ILE A 94 -30.24 -11.66 1.16
CA ILE A 94 -30.54 -11.05 2.46
C ILE A 94 -31.92 -10.41 2.43
N ARG A 95 -32.70 -10.67 3.47
CA ARG A 95 -33.94 -9.95 3.75
C ARG A 95 -33.86 -9.30 5.12
N VAL A 96 -34.20 -8.01 5.21
CA VAL A 96 -34.19 -7.24 6.46
C VAL A 96 -35.60 -6.76 6.77
N ASN A 97 -35.96 -6.78 8.05
CA ASN A 97 -37.10 -6.08 8.61
C ASN A 97 -36.59 -5.08 9.67
N GLY A 98 -36.86 -3.80 9.45
CA GLY A 98 -36.54 -2.72 10.36
C GLY A 98 -37.78 -2.10 10.98
N VAL A 99 -37.78 -1.92 12.30
CA VAL A 99 -38.82 -1.21 13.04
C VAL A 99 -38.17 -0.04 13.77
N ILE A 100 -38.38 1.18 13.29
CA ILE A 100 -37.74 2.40 13.80
C ILE A 100 -38.80 3.24 14.52
N SER A 101 -38.66 3.36 15.84
CA SER A 101 -39.60 4.07 16.70
C SER A 101 -39.18 5.53 16.95
N GLU A 102 -37.87 5.80 16.94
CA GLU A 102 -37.32 7.14 17.14
C GLU A 102 -36.05 7.32 16.29
N GLY A 103 -35.89 8.48 15.65
CA GLY A 103 -34.65 8.82 14.93
C GLY A 103 -33.55 9.28 15.88
N ALA A 104 -32.30 9.31 15.39
CA ALA A 104 -31.18 9.85 16.15
C ALA A 104 -31.39 11.32 16.53
N SER A 105 -30.97 11.71 17.73
CA SER A 105 -31.02 13.08 18.26
C SER A 105 -29.84 13.35 19.19
N GLU A 106 -29.62 14.62 19.58
CA GLU A 106 -28.59 14.96 20.59
C GLU A 106 -28.82 14.24 21.93
N GLN A 107 -30.07 13.94 22.29
CA GLN A 107 -30.42 13.27 23.53
C GLN A 107 -30.42 11.74 23.41
N ASN A 108 -30.61 11.22 22.19
CA ASN A 108 -30.53 9.80 21.87
C ASN A 108 -29.81 9.61 20.52
N PRO A 109 -28.46 9.62 20.49
CA PRO A 109 -27.67 9.56 19.26
C PRO A 109 -27.84 8.25 18.49
N PHE A 110 -28.26 7.15 19.15
CA PHE A 110 -28.55 5.88 18.48
C PHE A 110 -29.96 5.81 17.89
N GLY A 111 -30.87 6.69 18.31
CA GLY A 111 -32.30 6.54 18.03
C GLY A 111 -32.91 5.32 18.74
N SER A 112 -34.05 4.86 18.27
CA SER A 112 -34.74 3.67 18.77
C SER A 112 -35.18 2.80 17.60
N PHE A 113 -34.58 1.62 17.46
CA PHE A 113 -34.90 0.70 16.38
C PHE A 113 -34.57 -0.76 16.70
N VAL A 114 -35.18 -1.66 15.92
CA VAL A 114 -34.80 -3.07 15.81
C VAL A 114 -34.67 -3.42 14.32
N LEU A 115 -33.51 -3.91 13.91
CA LEU A 115 -33.26 -4.48 12.59
C LEU A 115 -33.07 -5.99 12.76
N SER A 116 -33.95 -6.80 12.17
CA SER A 116 -33.80 -8.25 12.11
C SER A 116 -33.58 -8.68 10.67
N TYR A 117 -32.60 -9.53 10.43
CA TYR A 117 -32.20 -9.94 9.09
C TYR A 117 -31.93 -11.44 8.99
N GLN A 118 -32.03 -11.99 7.79
CA GLN A 118 -31.93 -13.41 7.52
C GLN A 118 -31.20 -13.69 6.20
N PHE A 119 -30.51 -14.84 6.16
CA PHE A 119 -29.63 -15.26 5.08
C PHE A 119 -30.19 -16.49 4.37
N SER A 120 -30.26 -16.42 3.05
CA SER A 120 -30.78 -17.49 2.18
C SER A 120 -29.94 -17.62 0.89
N ASP A 121 -30.17 -18.68 0.12
CA ASP A 121 -29.58 -18.87 -1.21
C ASP A 121 -30.22 -17.95 -2.27
N ALA A 122 -31.50 -17.64 -2.11
CA ALA A 122 -32.25 -16.80 -3.04
C ALA A 122 -33.33 -15.94 -2.34
N LEU A 123 -33.63 -14.78 -2.92
CA LEU A 123 -34.64 -13.86 -2.39
C LEU A 123 -36.07 -14.43 -2.40
N ASP A 124 -36.32 -15.52 -3.12
CA ASP A 124 -37.58 -16.26 -3.15
C ASP A 124 -37.51 -17.63 -2.46
N SER A 125 -36.42 -17.92 -1.73
CA SER A 125 -36.24 -19.16 -0.99
C SER A 125 -37.40 -19.46 -0.03
N ASP A 126 -37.82 -20.73 -0.01
CA ASP A 126 -38.84 -21.29 0.89
C ASP A 126 -38.34 -21.42 2.34
N ASP A 127 -37.02 -21.35 2.55
CA ASP A 127 -36.35 -21.40 3.86
C ASP A 127 -35.44 -20.16 4.02
N PRO A 128 -36.01 -19.00 4.34
CA PRO A 128 -35.33 -17.72 4.16
C PRO A 128 -34.30 -17.40 5.26
N ASP A 129 -34.15 -18.26 6.27
CA ASP A 129 -33.07 -18.22 7.27
C ASP A 129 -32.17 -19.47 7.25
N ALA A 130 -32.17 -20.24 6.14
CA ALA A 130 -31.40 -21.48 5.98
C ALA A 130 -29.89 -21.32 6.22
N TYR A 131 -29.34 -20.13 5.97
CA TYR A 131 -27.91 -19.83 6.17
C TYR A 131 -27.64 -18.97 7.40
N GLY A 132 -28.68 -18.68 8.19
CA GLY A 132 -28.59 -17.93 9.44
C GLY A 132 -29.44 -16.67 9.47
N LYS A 133 -29.24 -15.90 10.54
CA LYS A 133 -30.01 -14.69 10.87
C LYS A 133 -29.29 -13.84 11.90
N GLY A 134 -29.65 -12.56 11.94
CA GLY A 134 -29.18 -11.64 12.96
C GLY A 134 -30.20 -10.58 13.36
N GLU A 135 -29.83 -9.84 14.40
CA GLU A 135 -30.59 -8.78 15.01
C GLU A 135 -29.67 -7.71 15.58
N LEU A 136 -29.91 -6.46 15.19
CA LEU A 136 -29.33 -5.27 15.78
C LEU A 136 -30.45 -4.43 16.40
N ALA A 137 -30.37 -4.16 17.70
CA ALA A 137 -31.41 -3.42 18.41
C ALA A 137 -30.82 -2.39 19.37
N THR A 138 -31.46 -1.23 19.50
CA THR A 138 -31.10 -0.21 20.48
C THR A 138 -31.56 -0.58 21.90
N VAL A 139 -30.81 -0.12 22.90
CA VAL A 139 -31.13 -0.31 24.31
C VAL A 139 -32.03 0.84 24.79
N ASP A 140 -33.34 0.67 24.59
CA ASP A 140 -34.34 1.70 24.97
C ASP A 140 -35.07 1.39 26.28
N THR A 141 -34.79 0.23 26.88
CA THR A 141 -35.49 -0.27 28.06
C THR A 141 -34.92 0.25 29.38
N LEU A 142 -33.80 0.99 29.34
CA LEU A 142 -33.07 1.46 30.51
C LEU A 142 -33.04 3.00 30.57
N ALA A 143 -33.82 3.57 31.48
CA ALA A 143 -33.87 5.03 31.65
C ALA A 143 -32.50 5.61 32.02
N GLY A 144 -32.02 6.57 31.22
CA GLY A 144 -30.74 7.25 31.42
C GLY A 144 -29.53 6.55 30.83
N PHE A 145 -29.72 5.36 30.25
CA PHE A 145 -28.69 4.63 29.51
C PHE A 145 -29.01 4.61 28.02
N GLN A 146 -27.98 4.39 27.22
CA GLN A 146 -28.06 4.24 25.78
C GLN A 146 -27.21 3.03 25.37
N GLY A 147 -27.32 2.59 24.12
CA GLY A 147 -26.46 1.55 23.56
C GLY A 147 -27.23 0.63 22.62
N PHE A 148 -26.68 -0.56 22.36
CA PHE A 148 -27.24 -1.51 21.42
C PHE A 148 -26.85 -2.95 21.76
N THR A 149 -27.58 -3.89 21.17
CA THR A 149 -27.26 -5.31 21.18
C THR A 149 -27.18 -5.83 19.75
N LEU A 150 -26.21 -6.70 19.51
CA LEU A 150 -26.05 -7.44 18.25
C LEU A 150 -26.11 -8.94 18.56
N TYR A 151 -26.84 -9.69 17.76
CA TYR A 151 -26.68 -11.14 17.64
C TYR A 151 -26.71 -11.49 16.16
N GLU A 152 -25.77 -12.29 15.70
CA GLU A 152 -25.77 -12.86 14.37
C GLU A 152 -25.35 -14.33 14.47
N SER A 153 -26.02 -15.16 13.67
CA SER A 153 -25.66 -16.55 13.43
C SER A 153 -25.53 -16.75 11.93
N SER A 154 -24.46 -17.40 11.49
CA SER A 154 -24.25 -17.75 10.09
C SER A 154 -23.81 -19.20 9.95
N ILE A 155 -24.22 -19.84 8.86
CA ILE A 155 -23.91 -21.25 8.54
C ILE A 155 -23.09 -21.25 7.25
N ARG A 156 -21.83 -21.69 7.31
CA ARG A 156 -20.92 -21.71 6.15
C ARG A 156 -20.66 -23.11 5.58
N GLY A 157 -21.14 -24.16 6.25
CA GLY A 157 -20.96 -25.53 5.80
C GLY A 157 -21.74 -26.54 6.64
N PRO A 158 -21.72 -27.83 6.28
CA PRO A 158 -22.33 -28.88 7.09
C PRO A 158 -21.64 -28.90 8.46
N GLU A 159 -22.37 -28.56 9.53
CA GLU A 159 -21.88 -28.48 10.91
C GLU A 159 -20.97 -27.28 11.24
N GLU A 160 -20.80 -26.30 10.33
CA GLU A 160 -20.06 -25.07 10.60
C GLU A 160 -21.00 -23.88 10.82
N MET A 161 -21.14 -23.47 12.07
CA MET A 161 -21.93 -22.31 12.48
C MET A 161 -21.06 -21.32 13.25
N TYR A 162 -21.20 -20.05 12.92
CA TYR A 162 -20.52 -18.94 13.57
C TYR A 162 -21.55 -18.03 14.22
N GLU A 163 -21.22 -17.52 15.40
CA GLU A 163 -22.03 -16.55 16.13
C GLU A 163 -21.20 -15.32 16.48
N THR A 164 -21.76 -14.15 16.19
CA THR A 164 -21.26 -12.86 16.64
C THR A 164 -22.26 -12.25 17.59
N ALA A 165 -21.83 -11.77 18.75
CA ALA A 165 -22.74 -11.16 19.70
C ALA A 165 -22.12 -9.98 20.45
N ALA A 166 -22.93 -8.96 20.72
CA ALA A 166 -22.56 -7.82 21.53
C ALA A 166 -23.73 -7.32 22.40
N SER A 167 -23.40 -6.79 23.57
CA SER A 167 -24.27 -5.91 24.34
C SER A 167 -23.44 -4.75 24.85
N VAL A 168 -23.82 -3.54 24.45
CA VAL A 168 -23.17 -2.28 24.80
C VAL A 168 -24.17 -1.43 25.55
N VAL A 169 -23.82 -1.03 26.76
CA VAL A 169 -24.65 -0.14 27.59
C VAL A 169 -23.78 0.99 28.11
N VAL A 170 -24.14 2.22 27.74
CA VAL A 170 -23.42 3.44 28.09
C VAL A 170 -24.30 4.37 28.90
N ASN A 171 -23.70 5.11 29.83
CA ASN A 171 -24.30 6.21 30.56
C ASN A 171 -23.67 7.52 30.09
N PRO A 172 -24.31 8.25 29.17
CA PRO A 172 -23.77 9.50 28.64
C PRO A 172 -23.59 10.58 29.70
N SER A 173 -24.40 10.57 30.76
CA SER A 173 -24.34 11.60 31.81
C SER A 173 -23.10 11.49 32.70
N GLU A 174 -22.50 10.30 32.76
CA GLU A 174 -21.31 10.01 33.56
C GLU A 174 -20.09 9.65 32.69
N ASP A 175 -20.23 9.69 31.35
CA ASP A 175 -19.22 9.26 30.37
C ASP A 175 -18.58 7.92 30.75
N ASN A 176 -19.43 6.94 31.04
CA ASN A 176 -19.00 5.58 31.37
C ASN A 176 -19.86 4.54 30.64
N GLY A 177 -19.37 3.31 30.61
CA GLY A 177 -20.11 2.23 29.96
C GLY A 177 -19.51 0.86 30.23
N ILE A 178 -20.32 -0.14 29.92
CA ILE A 178 -20.00 -1.56 30.04
C ILE A 178 -20.39 -2.24 28.73
N ALA A 179 -19.50 -3.06 28.19
CA ALA A 179 -19.79 -3.87 27.01
C ALA A 179 -19.27 -5.30 27.16
N LEU A 180 -20.01 -6.22 26.56
CA LEU A 180 -19.55 -7.56 26.24
C LEU A 180 -19.64 -7.75 24.73
N THR A 181 -18.56 -8.23 24.12
CA THR A 181 -18.49 -8.53 22.69
C THR A 181 -17.84 -9.90 22.51
N GLY A 182 -18.23 -10.64 21.47
CA GLY A 182 -17.64 -11.93 21.23
C GLY A 182 -18.01 -12.57 19.91
N PHE A 183 -17.17 -13.53 19.54
CA PHE A 183 -17.30 -14.38 18.37
C PHE A 183 -17.10 -15.84 18.81
N ARG A 184 -17.96 -16.73 18.31
CA ARG A 184 -17.95 -18.15 18.66
C ARG A 184 -18.24 -19.04 17.45
N GLN A 185 -17.41 -20.05 17.24
CA GLN A 185 -17.70 -21.18 16.35
C GLN A 185 -18.41 -22.29 17.14
N ILE A 186 -19.60 -22.69 16.70
CA ILE A 186 -20.40 -23.75 17.33
C ILE A 186 -19.98 -25.11 16.81
N GLY A 187 -19.87 -26.09 17.70
CA GLY A 187 -19.50 -27.47 17.37
C GLY A 187 -18.00 -27.76 17.51
N ASN A 188 -17.18 -26.74 17.75
CA ASN A 188 -15.75 -26.87 18.04
C ASN A 188 -15.32 -25.90 19.15
N ASP A 189 -15.61 -26.24 20.41
CA ASP A 189 -15.29 -25.41 21.59
C ASP A 189 -13.77 -25.24 21.82
N ALA A 190 -12.93 -25.98 21.09
CA ALA A 190 -11.47 -25.88 21.10
C ALA A 190 -10.92 -25.00 19.95
N ALA A 191 -11.79 -24.37 19.15
CA ALA A 191 -11.35 -23.47 18.08
C ALA A 191 -10.60 -22.27 18.68
N GLU A 192 -9.35 -22.08 18.25
CA GLU A 192 -8.52 -20.90 18.60
C GLU A 192 -9.19 -19.57 18.20
N ALA A 193 -10.20 -19.63 17.32
CA ALA A 193 -10.99 -18.49 16.86
C ALA A 193 -12.00 -17.96 17.88
N ASN A 194 -12.38 -18.73 18.91
CA ASN A 194 -13.35 -18.28 19.92
C ASN A 194 -12.77 -17.15 20.77
N LYS A 195 -13.46 -16.01 20.81
CA LYS A 195 -13.02 -14.82 21.56
C LYS A 195 -14.21 -14.14 22.21
N ALA A 196 -14.09 -13.84 23.49
CA ALA A 196 -15.04 -13.04 24.26
C ALA A 196 -14.30 -11.96 25.02
N PHE A 197 -14.91 -10.77 25.08
CA PHE A 197 -14.32 -9.59 25.69
C PHE A 197 -15.29 -8.96 26.69
N ALA A 198 -14.72 -8.43 27.78
CA ALA A 198 -15.41 -7.53 28.68
C ALA A 198 -14.72 -6.18 28.73
N ILE A 199 -15.52 -5.14 28.63
CA ILE A 199 -15.08 -3.75 28.58
C ILE A 199 -15.82 -2.98 29.67
N SER A 200 -15.09 -2.20 30.45
CA SER A 200 -15.63 -1.14 31.31
C SER A 200 -14.82 0.12 31.04
N TYR A 201 -15.46 1.26 30.88
CA TYR A 201 -14.76 2.52 30.65
C TYR A 201 -15.36 3.67 31.44
N ASN A 202 -14.56 4.73 31.62
CA ASN A 202 -14.97 6.06 32.08
C ASN A 202 -14.32 7.12 31.18
N SER A 203 -14.40 8.41 31.50
CA SER A 203 -13.80 9.50 30.70
C SER A 203 -12.30 9.35 30.44
N ASP A 204 -11.57 8.66 31.32
CA ASP A 204 -10.11 8.66 31.32
C ASP A 204 -9.51 7.34 30.87
N ASN A 205 -10.17 6.22 31.19
CA ASN A 205 -9.59 4.89 31.05
C ASN A 205 -10.62 3.86 30.56
N LEU A 206 -10.09 2.78 29.98
CA LEU A 206 -10.80 1.59 29.56
C LEU A 206 -10.10 0.36 30.17
N LEU A 207 -10.87 -0.51 30.81
CA LEU A 207 -10.43 -1.80 31.33
C LEU A 207 -10.98 -2.91 30.42
N LEU A 208 -10.09 -3.78 29.95
CA LEU A 208 -10.39 -4.87 29.02
C LEU A 208 -9.99 -6.23 29.61
N GLN A 209 -10.89 -7.21 29.53
CA GLN A 209 -10.58 -8.64 29.70
C GLN A 209 -10.89 -9.41 28.41
N LYS A 210 -10.14 -10.50 28.18
CA LYS A 210 -10.34 -11.46 27.08
C LYS A 210 -10.42 -12.88 27.63
N ALA A 211 -11.29 -13.70 27.06
CA ALA A 211 -11.37 -15.15 27.27
C ALA A 211 -11.85 -15.84 25.97
N ALA A 212 -11.99 -17.18 25.96
CA ALA A 212 -12.54 -17.87 24.80
C ALA A 212 -14.09 -17.79 24.76
N THR A 213 -14.76 -17.73 25.91
CA THR A 213 -16.22 -17.55 26.02
C THR A 213 -16.59 -16.55 27.12
N PHE A 214 -17.83 -16.04 27.10
CA PHE A 214 -18.30 -15.08 28.11
C PHE A 214 -18.28 -15.65 29.54
N GLU A 215 -18.49 -16.95 29.71
CA GLU A 215 -18.46 -17.64 31.01
C GLU A 215 -17.05 -17.76 31.58
N GLN A 216 -16.03 -17.72 30.71
CA GLN A 216 -14.62 -17.84 31.07
C GLN A 216 -13.97 -16.49 31.40
N LEU A 217 -14.68 -15.38 31.25
CA LEU A 217 -14.18 -14.06 31.62
C LEU A 217 -13.87 -14.00 33.12
N ALA A 218 -12.66 -13.56 33.46
CA ALA A 218 -12.14 -13.67 34.83
C ALA A 218 -12.99 -12.93 35.87
N TYR A 219 -13.63 -11.81 35.49
CA TYR A 219 -14.53 -11.06 36.37
C TYR A 219 -15.72 -11.89 36.87
N LYS A 220 -16.13 -12.95 36.15
CA LYS A 220 -17.16 -13.91 36.59
C LYS A 220 -16.77 -14.67 37.86
N ASN A 221 -15.48 -14.71 38.19
CA ASN A 221 -14.91 -15.32 39.39
C ASN A 221 -14.29 -14.27 40.33
N ASP A 222 -14.86 -13.06 40.36
CA ASP A 222 -14.43 -11.92 41.18
C ASP A 222 -13.01 -11.38 40.88
N ASP A 223 -12.42 -11.75 39.73
CA ASP A 223 -11.11 -11.24 39.30
C ASP A 223 -11.28 -10.06 38.33
N GLN A 224 -11.00 -8.85 38.82
CA GLN A 224 -11.10 -7.60 38.05
C GLN A 224 -9.78 -7.22 37.35
N SER A 225 -8.80 -8.14 37.27
CA SER A 225 -7.54 -7.89 36.56
C SER A 225 -7.75 -7.84 35.04
N GLY A 226 -7.09 -6.92 34.36
CA GLY A 226 -7.25 -6.77 32.92
C GLY A 226 -6.22 -5.84 32.34
N THR A 227 -6.34 -5.58 31.04
CA THR A 227 -5.53 -4.57 30.37
C THR A 227 -6.18 -3.21 30.59
N CYS A 228 -5.46 -2.31 31.24
CA CYS A 228 -5.89 -0.94 31.44
C CYS A 228 -5.31 -0.04 30.34
N LEU A 229 -6.16 0.71 29.66
CA LEU A 229 -5.83 1.57 28.53
C LEU A 229 -6.31 3.00 28.81
N SER A 230 -5.54 3.99 28.36
CA SER A 230 -5.94 5.40 28.36
C SER A 230 -6.92 5.67 27.23
N ARG A 231 -7.97 6.47 27.49
CA ARG A 231 -8.83 7.03 26.44
C ARG A 231 -8.33 8.38 25.91
N ASN A 232 -7.30 8.94 26.55
CA ASN A 232 -6.81 10.29 26.30
C ASN A 232 -5.35 10.33 25.85
N SER A 233 -4.69 9.17 25.77
CA SER A 233 -3.29 9.02 25.35
C SER A 233 -3.19 7.93 24.31
N PHE A 234 -2.58 8.27 23.17
CA PHE A 234 -2.45 7.37 22.03
C PHE A 234 -1.01 7.38 21.54
N THR A 235 -0.50 6.20 21.23
CA THR A 235 0.65 6.06 20.34
C THR A 235 0.13 6.11 18.91
N GLU A 236 0.87 6.77 18.02
CA GLU A 236 0.41 7.03 16.67
C GLU A 236 1.34 6.42 15.64
N THR A 237 0.77 6.01 14.51
CA THR A 237 1.50 5.49 13.37
C THR A 237 0.91 6.14 12.12
N VAL A 238 1.75 6.77 11.31
CA VAL A 238 1.31 7.44 10.09
C VAL A 238 1.57 6.53 8.90
N TRP A 239 0.52 6.24 8.14
CA TRP A 239 0.58 5.34 7.00
C TRP A 239 0.73 6.07 5.66
N ARG A 240 0.24 7.31 5.58
CA ARG A 240 0.23 8.10 4.34
C ARG A 240 0.57 9.55 4.59
N TYR A 241 1.36 10.12 3.68
CA TYR A 241 1.75 11.53 3.71
C TYR A 241 1.43 12.22 2.38
N GLY A 242 1.01 13.48 2.47
CA GLY A 242 0.92 14.39 1.32
C GLY A 242 2.01 15.45 1.39
N LEU A 243 2.48 15.90 0.23
CA LEU A 243 3.32 17.08 0.11
C LEU A 243 2.51 18.28 -0.35
N TYR A 244 2.83 19.45 0.18
CA TYR A 244 2.22 20.72 -0.18
C TYR A 244 3.29 21.77 -0.44
N SER A 245 3.09 22.64 -1.42
CA SER A 245 4.08 23.68 -1.74
C SER A 245 4.17 24.71 -0.62
N VAL A 246 5.40 25.02 -0.17
CA VAL A 246 5.68 26.10 0.79
C VAL A 246 5.21 27.46 0.26
N ALA A 247 5.27 27.67 -1.06
CA ALA A 247 5.00 28.96 -1.67
C ALA A 247 3.52 29.39 -1.60
N ASN A 248 2.59 28.43 -1.68
CA ASN A 248 1.16 28.72 -1.83
C ASN A 248 0.22 27.76 -1.09
N GLY A 249 0.72 26.66 -0.51
CA GLY A 249 -0.06 25.65 0.21
C GLY A 249 -0.88 24.70 -0.66
N SER A 250 -0.71 24.69 -2.00
CA SER A 250 -1.37 23.71 -2.87
C SER A 250 -0.76 22.32 -2.68
N SER A 251 -1.55 21.26 -2.86
CA SER A 251 -1.03 19.89 -2.92
C SER A 251 -0.03 19.76 -4.07
N VAL A 252 1.00 18.96 -3.85
CA VAL A 252 1.94 18.55 -4.89
C VAL A 252 1.35 17.32 -5.56
N GLU A 253 0.81 17.54 -6.76
CA GLU A 253 0.28 16.48 -7.62
C GLU A 253 1.35 16.05 -8.61
N LEU A 254 1.45 14.74 -8.86
CA LEU A 254 2.29 14.15 -9.89
C LEU A 254 1.40 13.39 -10.87
N ASN A 255 1.71 13.48 -12.16
CA ASN A 255 1.15 12.61 -13.17
C ASN A 255 1.80 11.21 -13.09
N SER A 256 1.43 10.45 -12.07
CA SER A 256 2.01 9.13 -11.75
C SER A 256 1.60 8.03 -12.73
N GLY A 257 0.56 8.24 -13.53
CA GLY A 257 0.06 7.24 -14.46
C GLY A 257 -1.44 7.34 -14.71
N PHE A 258 -1.95 6.36 -15.46
CA PHE A 258 -3.38 6.12 -15.58
C PHE A 258 -3.67 4.66 -15.98
N PRO A 259 -4.86 4.14 -15.60
CA PRO A 259 -5.33 2.83 -16.06
C PRO A 259 -5.70 2.88 -17.55
N PHE A 260 -5.53 1.75 -18.22
CA PHE A 260 -5.94 1.53 -19.60
C PHE A 260 -6.59 0.17 -19.77
N LEU A 261 -7.43 0.06 -20.79
CA LEU A 261 -8.00 -1.17 -21.30
C LEU A 261 -7.23 -1.59 -22.54
N TYR A 262 -7.10 -2.91 -22.75
CA TYR A 262 -6.53 -3.49 -23.96
C TYR A 262 -7.30 -4.74 -24.38
N ASP A 263 -7.13 -5.10 -25.64
CA ASP A 263 -7.72 -6.30 -26.25
C ASP A 263 -6.66 -7.41 -26.23
N ALA A 264 -6.72 -8.27 -25.20
CA ALA A 264 -5.73 -9.31 -24.98
C ALA A 264 -5.88 -10.50 -25.97
N ASP A 265 -7.10 -10.77 -26.45
CA ASP A 265 -7.40 -11.93 -27.31
C ASP A 265 -7.61 -11.58 -28.79
N ILE A 266 -7.49 -10.29 -29.13
CA ILE A 266 -7.58 -9.71 -30.47
C ILE A 266 -8.99 -9.94 -31.07
N ASP A 267 -10.03 -9.93 -30.24
CA ASP A 267 -11.42 -10.09 -30.67
C ASP A 267 -12.11 -8.75 -31.05
N GLY A 268 -11.43 -7.63 -30.80
CA GLY A 268 -11.88 -6.28 -31.02
C GLY A 268 -12.57 -5.62 -29.82
N ASN A 269 -12.60 -6.28 -28.65
CA ASN A 269 -13.14 -5.76 -27.40
C ASN A 269 -12.01 -5.45 -26.41
N TYR A 270 -12.12 -4.29 -25.76
CA TYR A 270 -11.20 -3.84 -24.72
C TYR A 270 -11.67 -4.36 -23.35
N ASP A 271 -11.40 -5.64 -23.07
CA ASP A 271 -11.92 -6.34 -21.89
C ASP A 271 -10.87 -6.63 -20.80
N SER A 272 -9.59 -6.39 -21.09
CA SER A 272 -8.46 -6.62 -20.19
C SER A 272 -7.89 -5.31 -19.64
N ARG A 273 -7.43 -5.31 -18.39
CA ARG A 273 -6.97 -4.08 -17.69
C ARG A 273 -5.46 -3.97 -17.58
N GLY A 274 -4.95 -2.75 -17.66
CA GLY A 274 -3.56 -2.43 -17.42
C GLY A 274 -3.38 -1.05 -16.80
N TYR A 275 -2.16 -0.73 -16.41
CA TYR A 275 -1.78 0.57 -15.85
C TYR A 275 -0.48 1.04 -16.48
N ALA A 276 -0.45 2.29 -16.95
CA ALA A 276 0.74 2.92 -17.50
C ALA A 276 1.25 4.00 -16.54
N SER A 277 2.55 4.00 -16.29
CA SER A 277 3.21 4.88 -15.33
C SER A 277 4.64 5.22 -15.75
N TYR A 278 5.33 6.06 -14.96
CA TYR A 278 6.77 6.30 -15.09
C TYR A 278 7.60 4.99 -15.05
N TRP A 279 7.15 3.99 -14.30
CA TRP A 279 7.86 2.72 -14.14
C TRP A 279 7.71 1.77 -15.32
N GLY A 280 6.83 2.07 -16.27
CA GLY A 280 6.45 1.21 -17.39
C GLY A 280 4.97 0.85 -17.31
N ILE A 281 4.63 -0.36 -17.74
CA ILE A 281 3.25 -0.85 -17.75
C ILE A 281 3.07 -2.07 -16.85
N TRP A 282 1.87 -2.21 -16.31
CA TRP A 282 1.34 -3.44 -15.71
C TRP A 282 0.09 -3.89 -16.48
N THR A 283 -0.16 -5.19 -16.54
CA THR A 283 -1.25 -5.81 -17.32
C THR A 283 -1.81 -7.02 -16.57
N GLU A 284 -3.14 -7.16 -16.57
CA GLU A 284 -3.90 -8.21 -15.87
C GLU A 284 -3.56 -9.64 -16.35
N GLY A 285 -3.09 -9.79 -17.59
CA GLY A 285 -2.62 -11.07 -18.15
C GLY A 285 -1.15 -11.42 -17.90
N GLY A 286 -0.35 -10.50 -17.37
CA GLY A 286 1.11 -10.67 -17.21
C GLY A 286 1.94 -10.27 -18.44
N GLN A 287 3.09 -10.95 -18.64
CA GLN A 287 4.21 -10.59 -19.55
C GLN A 287 3.89 -10.73 -21.06
N ASP A 288 2.75 -10.24 -21.52
CA ASP A 288 2.45 -10.18 -22.95
C ASP A 288 3.33 -9.10 -23.63
N ASP A 289 3.92 -9.45 -24.77
CA ASP A 289 4.53 -8.46 -25.67
C ASP A 289 3.39 -7.73 -26.39
N LEU A 290 3.08 -6.54 -25.89
CA LEU A 290 2.01 -5.67 -26.40
C LEU A 290 2.56 -4.56 -27.30
N SER A 291 3.80 -4.70 -27.80
CA SER A 291 4.39 -3.72 -28.71
C SER A 291 3.58 -3.62 -30.01
N GLY A 292 3.17 -2.41 -30.36
CA GLY A 292 2.31 -2.10 -31.51
C GLY A 292 0.80 -2.29 -31.26
N VAL A 293 0.38 -2.64 -30.04
CA VAL A 293 -1.04 -2.75 -29.67
C VAL A 293 -1.61 -1.37 -29.38
N THR A 294 -2.87 -1.14 -29.80
CA THR A 294 -3.62 0.06 -29.41
C THR A 294 -4.29 -0.18 -28.07
N VAL A 295 -3.96 0.64 -27.07
CA VAL A 295 -4.60 0.64 -25.75
C VAL A 295 -5.51 1.85 -25.60
N GLN A 296 -6.53 1.74 -24.76
CA GLN A 296 -7.48 2.81 -24.51
C GLN A 296 -7.43 3.22 -23.05
N ARG A 297 -7.20 4.50 -22.74
CA ARG A 297 -7.28 4.98 -21.35
C ARG A 297 -8.63 4.64 -20.75
N GLU A 298 -8.65 4.06 -19.57
CA GLU A 298 -9.90 3.75 -18.89
C GLU A 298 -10.54 5.04 -18.38
N THR A 299 -11.86 5.13 -18.52
CA THR A 299 -12.67 6.17 -17.89
C THR A 299 -13.66 5.50 -16.94
N PHE A 300 -13.82 6.09 -15.76
CA PHE A 300 -14.71 5.54 -14.72
C PHE A 300 -16.15 6.07 -14.84
N ASP A 301 -16.40 7.00 -15.77
CA ASP A 301 -17.71 7.59 -16.03
C ASP A 301 -18.47 6.91 -17.19
N GLY A 302 -17.91 5.81 -17.72
CA GLY A 302 -18.50 5.03 -18.83
C GLY A 302 -18.31 5.66 -20.21
N THR A 303 -17.45 6.67 -20.35
CA THR A 303 -17.09 7.25 -21.65
C THR A 303 -15.97 6.49 -22.36
N THR A 304 -15.87 6.59 -23.68
CA THR A 304 -14.73 6.02 -24.41
C THR A 304 -13.50 6.89 -24.19
N GLY A 305 -12.42 6.30 -23.67
CA GLY A 305 -11.18 7.03 -23.41
C GLY A 305 -10.32 7.27 -24.64
N THR A 306 -9.20 7.97 -24.43
CA THR A 306 -8.22 8.26 -25.48
C THR A 306 -7.41 7.02 -25.83
N GLU A 307 -7.17 6.79 -27.12
CA GLU A 307 -6.35 5.68 -27.62
C GLU A 307 -4.87 6.07 -27.72
N TYR A 308 -3.99 5.11 -27.43
CA TYR A 308 -2.54 5.23 -27.52
C TYR A 308 -1.96 3.98 -28.18
N GLU A 309 -0.86 4.13 -28.90
CA GLU A 309 -0.04 3.00 -29.35
C GLU A 309 0.95 2.65 -28.24
N LEU A 310 0.98 1.39 -27.81
CA LEU A 310 1.94 0.91 -26.83
C LEU A 310 3.19 0.40 -27.55
N ILE A 311 4.37 0.87 -27.14
CA ILE A 311 5.65 0.33 -27.59
C ILE A 311 6.39 -0.31 -26.41
N GLN A 312 7.04 -1.44 -26.67
CA GLN A 312 7.97 -2.07 -25.72
C GLN A 312 9.33 -2.24 -26.39
N ALA A 313 10.33 -1.57 -25.84
CA ALA A 313 11.72 -1.70 -26.27
C ALA A 313 12.39 -2.90 -25.58
N GLN A 314 13.38 -3.49 -26.26
CA GLN A 314 14.06 -4.70 -25.79
C GLN A 314 15.02 -4.47 -24.62
N GLY A 315 15.19 -3.23 -24.18
CA GLY A 315 15.89 -2.88 -22.97
C GLY A 315 15.45 -1.51 -22.45
N ARG A 316 16.12 -1.04 -21.40
CA ARG A 316 15.90 0.28 -20.83
C ARG A 316 17.20 1.02 -20.58
N LEU A 317 17.15 2.34 -20.76
CA LEU A 317 18.27 3.23 -20.45
C LEU A 317 18.01 3.91 -19.10
N MET A 318 19.04 3.96 -18.27
CA MET A 318 19.04 4.56 -16.94
C MET A 318 20.04 5.70 -16.93
N LYS A 319 19.64 6.85 -16.39
CA LYS A 319 20.49 8.00 -16.15
C LYS A 319 20.90 8.00 -14.68
N ASN A 320 22.20 7.96 -14.42
CA ASN A 320 22.76 8.06 -13.08
C ASN A 320 23.32 9.48 -12.89
N THR A 321 22.83 10.19 -11.87
CA THR A 321 23.35 11.50 -11.47
C THR A 321 24.09 11.37 -10.15
N VAL A 322 25.36 11.74 -10.12
CA VAL A 322 26.20 11.64 -8.93
C VAL A 322 25.78 12.68 -7.89
N ILE A 323 25.56 12.22 -6.66
CA ILE A 323 25.26 13.01 -5.47
C ILE A 323 26.40 12.84 -4.48
N SER A 324 26.78 13.92 -3.79
CA SER A 324 27.80 13.91 -2.74
C SER A 324 27.16 14.19 -1.39
N LEU A 325 27.55 13.43 -0.36
CA LEU A 325 27.13 13.63 1.02
C LEU A 325 28.38 13.72 1.91
N ASN A 326 28.49 14.77 2.72
CA ASN A 326 29.68 14.99 3.55
C ASN A 326 29.80 13.88 4.60
N LEU A 327 31.03 13.54 4.99
CA LEU A 327 31.29 12.56 6.05
C LEU A 327 30.69 12.97 7.41
N THR A 328 30.41 14.26 7.62
CA THR A 328 29.73 14.75 8.83
C THR A 328 28.24 14.42 8.87
N ASP A 329 27.65 14.08 7.73
CA ASP A 329 26.21 13.96 7.54
C ASP A 329 25.78 12.49 7.35
N ILE A 330 26.74 11.56 7.43
CA ILE A 330 26.54 10.10 7.29
C ILE A 330 26.60 9.34 8.62
N ASP A 331 26.69 10.04 9.74
CA ASP A 331 26.66 9.40 11.04
C ASP A 331 25.36 8.63 11.23
N GLY A 332 25.46 7.39 11.70
CA GLY A 332 24.32 6.46 11.82
C GLY A 332 23.86 5.80 10.51
N ILE A 333 24.39 6.16 9.33
CA ILE A 333 24.09 5.44 8.09
C ILE A 333 24.89 4.13 8.06
N GLU A 334 24.16 3.02 7.83
CA GLU A 334 24.77 1.70 7.65
C GLU A 334 25.00 1.42 6.15
N PHE A 335 26.16 0.83 5.88
CA PHE A 335 26.59 0.39 4.55
C PHE A 335 26.87 -1.11 4.56
N GLU A 336 26.56 -1.79 3.45
CA GLU A 336 26.96 -3.16 3.18
C GLU A 336 28.25 -3.20 2.36
N TYR A 337 29.17 -4.06 2.76
CA TYR A 337 30.47 -4.23 2.14
C TYR A 337 30.83 -5.72 2.01
N PHE A 338 31.08 -6.17 0.79
CA PHE A 338 31.54 -7.53 0.52
C PHE A 338 33.06 -7.60 0.50
N GLU A 339 33.64 -8.49 1.32
CA GLU A 339 35.07 -8.76 1.34
C GLU A 339 35.34 -10.21 0.92
N TRP A 340 36.24 -10.40 -0.06
CA TRP A 340 36.71 -11.72 -0.46
C TRP A 340 38.05 -12.04 0.19
N ASP A 341 38.09 -13.07 1.04
CA ASP A 341 39.32 -13.56 1.63
C ASP A 341 39.95 -14.64 0.73
N ASN A 342 41.04 -14.26 0.06
CA ASN A 342 41.80 -15.15 -0.82
C ASN A 342 42.52 -16.28 -0.07
N SER A 343 42.71 -16.16 1.25
CA SER A 343 43.46 -17.14 2.04
C SER A 343 42.64 -18.41 2.32
N ASN A 344 41.32 -18.28 2.38
CA ASN A 344 40.36 -19.37 2.63
C ASN A 344 39.30 -19.51 1.51
N ASN A 345 39.33 -18.63 0.50
CA ASN A 345 38.42 -18.63 -0.64
C ASN A 345 36.95 -18.50 -0.22
N THR A 346 36.69 -17.60 0.74
CA THR A 346 35.35 -17.29 1.25
C THR A 346 35.05 -15.79 1.13
N GLY A 347 33.83 -15.47 0.71
CA GLY A 347 33.29 -14.12 0.76
C GLY A 347 32.49 -13.89 2.03
N THR A 348 32.52 -12.68 2.58
CA THR A 348 31.73 -12.29 3.75
C THR A 348 31.15 -10.89 3.53
N ASN A 349 29.86 -10.73 3.82
CA ASN A 349 29.20 -9.43 3.83
C ASN A 349 29.31 -8.83 5.23
N PHE A 350 29.65 -7.55 5.30
CA PHE A 350 29.76 -6.78 6.53
C PHE A 350 28.80 -5.59 6.53
N ILE A 351 28.32 -5.24 7.72
CA ILE A 351 27.82 -3.88 7.99
C ILE A 351 29.00 -3.00 8.33
N VAL A 352 29.03 -1.82 7.71
CA VAL A 352 30.05 -0.79 7.84
C VAL A 352 29.38 0.51 8.23
N VAL A 353 29.99 1.25 9.14
CA VAL A 353 29.59 2.62 9.50
C VAL A 353 30.80 3.54 9.44
N TYR A 354 30.57 4.84 9.25
CA TYR A 354 31.62 5.84 9.40
C TYR A 354 31.75 6.24 10.87
N ASP A 355 32.92 6.03 11.47
CA ASP A 355 33.19 6.47 12.83
C ASP A 355 33.87 7.84 12.80
N SER A 356 33.10 8.87 13.17
CA SER A 356 33.58 10.25 13.17
C SER A 356 34.68 10.53 14.22
N GLU A 357 34.83 9.69 15.24
CA GLU A 357 35.89 9.85 16.25
C GLU A 357 37.25 9.39 15.72
N SER A 358 37.29 8.26 15.01
CA SER A 358 38.51 7.75 14.37
C SER A 358 38.76 8.35 12.99
N GLY A 359 37.70 8.78 12.29
CA GLY A 359 37.75 9.23 10.91
C GLY A 359 37.78 8.09 9.89
N ASP A 360 37.48 6.86 10.31
CA ASP A 360 37.60 5.64 9.50
C ASP A 360 36.22 4.98 9.26
N PHE A 361 36.10 4.26 8.15
CA PHE A 361 35.01 3.30 7.96
C PHE A 361 35.32 2.02 8.75
N ILE A 362 34.39 1.58 9.61
CA ILE A 362 34.57 0.44 10.51
C ILE A 362 33.50 -0.64 10.25
N LYS A 363 33.94 -1.90 10.18
CA LYS A 363 33.06 -3.08 10.15
C LYS A 363 32.49 -3.32 11.54
N THR A 364 31.18 -3.45 11.68
CA THR A 364 30.48 -3.61 12.96
C THR A 364 29.75 -4.94 13.09
N ALA A 365 29.25 -5.50 11.99
CA ALA A 365 28.55 -6.78 11.99
C ALA A 365 28.84 -7.60 10.73
N THR A 366 28.57 -8.91 10.76
CA THR A 366 28.46 -9.76 9.57
C THR A 366 27.00 -10.00 9.20
N VAL A 367 26.75 -10.15 7.90
CA VAL A 367 25.42 -10.36 7.34
C VAL A 367 25.36 -11.64 6.53
N GLU A 368 24.31 -12.44 6.76
CA GLU A 368 23.92 -13.55 5.90
C GLU A 368 22.45 -13.40 5.47
N TYR A 369 22.16 -13.71 4.21
CA TYR A 369 20.81 -13.68 3.67
C TYR A 369 20.22 -15.09 3.67
N GLY A 370 19.13 -15.28 4.42
CA GLY A 370 18.38 -16.54 4.48
C GLY A 370 16.94 -16.38 3.98
N GLU A 371 16.17 -17.47 4.02
CA GLU A 371 14.75 -17.48 3.59
C GLU A 371 13.87 -16.50 4.38
N ASN A 372 14.28 -16.13 5.60
CA ASN A 372 13.56 -15.19 6.47
C ASN A 372 14.21 -13.78 6.48
N GLY A 373 14.97 -13.44 5.44
CA GLY A 373 15.64 -12.14 5.31
C GLY A 373 17.05 -12.10 5.89
N GLN A 374 17.48 -10.90 6.28
CA GLN A 374 18.83 -10.59 6.72
C GLN A 374 19.08 -11.11 8.15
N ASN A 375 20.06 -11.99 8.32
CA ASN A 375 20.56 -12.42 9.63
C ASN A 375 21.86 -11.66 9.95
N ARG A 376 21.82 -10.87 11.04
CA ARG A 376 22.90 -9.99 11.48
C ARG A 376 23.57 -10.52 12.74
N VAL A 377 24.90 -10.55 12.75
CA VAL A 377 25.70 -10.92 13.92
C VAL A 377 26.72 -9.83 14.20
N GLU A 378 26.57 -9.13 15.32
CA GLU A 378 27.52 -8.10 15.76
C GLU A 378 28.91 -8.67 15.98
N LEU A 379 29.93 -7.91 15.57
CA LEU A 379 31.31 -8.22 15.88
C LEU A 379 31.60 -7.88 17.34
N GLU A 380 32.34 -8.75 18.02
CA GLU A 380 32.82 -8.51 19.40
C GLU A 380 33.62 -7.21 19.54
N SER A 381 34.22 -6.73 18.46
CA SER A 381 34.87 -5.42 18.38
C SER A 381 34.84 -4.92 16.94
N PRO A 382 34.55 -3.62 16.71
CA PRO A 382 34.60 -3.06 15.36
C PRO A 382 36.00 -3.15 14.75
N VAL A 383 36.07 -3.28 13.43
CA VAL A 383 37.32 -3.45 12.68
C VAL A 383 37.42 -2.42 11.57
N ALA A 384 38.39 -1.51 11.65
CA ALA A 384 38.62 -0.49 10.62
C ALA A 384 38.98 -1.08 9.25
N ILE A 385 38.42 -0.51 8.19
CA ILE A 385 38.78 -0.77 6.80
C ILE A 385 40.04 0.03 6.48
N SER A 386 41.14 -0.65 6.20
CA SER A 386 42.40 0.01 5.84
C SER A 386 42.42 0.34 4.35
N LEU A 387 42.38 1.64 4.02
CA LEU A 387 42.48 2.14 2.65
C LEU A 387 43.87 2.73 2.36
N MET A 388 44.37 2.52 1.15
CA MET A 388 45.54 3.23 0.64
C MET A 388 45.13 4.60 0.10
N SER A 389 46.03 5.58 0.15
CA SER A 389 45.75 6.91 -0.42
C SER A 389 45.32 6.82 -1.89
N GLY A 390 44.15 7.38 -2.21
CA GLY A 390 43.54 7.30 -3.54
C GLY A 390 42.87 5.97 -3.86
N GLN A 391 42.70 5.06 -2.89
CA GLN A 391 41.88 3.87 -3.05
C GLN A 391 40.39 4.24 -2.96
N ASN A 392 39.57 3.66 -3.83
CA ASN A 392 38.13 3.76 -3.76
C ASN A 392 37.56 2.59 -2.94
N LEU A 393 36.63 2.89 -2.05
CA LEU A 393 35.85 1.94 -1.27
C LEU A 393 34.44 1.90 -1.85
N HIS A 394 34.04 0.74 -2.38
CA HIS A 394 32.70 0.50 -2.90
C HIS A 394 31.85 -0.20 -1.84
N MET A 395 30.67 0.35 -1.58
CA MET A 395 29.70 -0.15 -0.61
C MET A 395 28.29 -0.05 -1.18
N PHE A 396 27.30 -0.51 -0.43
CA PHE A 396 25.89 -0.42 -0.78
C PHE A 396 25.09 0.10 0.41
N SER A 397 24.09 0.95 0.20
CA SER A 397 23.22 1.42 1.28
C SER A 397 21.76 1.40 0.84
N ASN A 398 20.95 0.60 1.54
CA ASN A 398 19.49 0.62 1.38
C ASN A 398 18.90 2.00 1.72
N GLN A 399 19.48 2.70 2.72
CA GLN A 399 19.00 4.01 3.17
C GLN A 399 19.23 5.11 2.13
N LEU A 400 20.31 5.01 1.36
CA LEU A 400 20.65 5.95 0.28
C LEU A 400 20.20 5.46 -1.12
N GLY A 401 19.53 4.31 -1.18
CA GLY A 401 18.93 3.79 -2.42
C GLY A 401 19.89 3.09 -3.38
N GLY A 402 21.10 2.70 -2.96
CA GLY A 402 21.98 1.94 -3.84
C GLY A 402 23.48 1.98 -3.52
N GLY A 403 24.28 1.88 -4.59
CA GLY A 403 25.75 1.84 -4.51
C GLY A 403 26.35 3.16 -4.01
N VAL A 404 27.32 3.04 -3.11
CA VAL A 404 28.03 4.15 -2.47
C VAL A 404 29.53 3.98 -2.70
N GLN A 405 30.22 5.08 -2.92
CA GLN A 405 31.67 5.13 -3.11
C GLN A 405 32.33 6.15 -2.19
N PHE A 406 33.51 5.80 -1.70
CA PHE A 406 34.36 6.71 -0.93
C PHE A 406 35.79 6.65 -1.46
N LEU A 407 36.31 7.79 -1.91
CA LEU A 407 37.71 7.94 -2.29
C LEU A 407 38.54 8.34 -1.07
N GLU A 408 39.55 7.55 -0.72
CA GLU A 408 40.41 7.81 0.45
C GLU A 408 41.10 9.19 0.35
N GLY A 409 40.79 10.05 1.32
CA GLY A 409 41.21 11.46 1.38
C GLY A 409 40.12 12.48 1.01
N SER A 410 38.95 12.01 0.55
CA SER A 410 37.76 12.84 0.33
C SER A 410 37.11 13.26 1.66
N THR A 411 36.33 14.35 1.63
CA THR A 411 35.48 14.79 2.75
C THR A 411 34.02 14.39 2.59
N ALA A 412 33.70 13.62 1.54
CA ALA A 412 32.36 13.19 1.21
C ALA A 412 32.36 11.78 0.60
N ILE A 413 31.27 11.05 0.83
CA ILE A 413 30.91 9.89 0.00
C ILE A 413 30.17 10.36 -1.24
N THR A 414 30.15 9.52 -2.27
CA THR A 414 29.31 9.71 -3.45
C THR A 414 28.38 8.52 -3.63
N PHE A 415 27.18 8.80 -4.11
CA PHE A 415 26.21 7.80 -4.54
C PHE A 415 25.50 8.36 -5.77
N PHE A 416 24.62 7.60 -6.40
CA PHE A 416 23.95 8.04 -7.61
C PHE A 416 22.44 7.96 -7.47
N LYS A 417 21.78 9.02 -7.92
CA LYS A 417 20.35 9.03 -8.17
C LYS A 417 20.11 8.45 -9.56
N GLN A 418 19.40 7.33 -9.61
CA GLN A 418 19.11 6.62 -10.85
C GLN A 418 17.71 6.96 -11.35
N GLU A 419 17.60 7.41 -12.59
CA GLU A 419 16.34 7.76 -13.25
C GLU A 419 16.18 6.93 -14.52
N PHE A 420 14.95 6.57 -14.85
CA PHE A 420 14.65 5.89 -16.12
C PHE A 420 14.46 6.91 -17.22
N VAL A 421 15.10 6.65 -18.35
CA VAL A 421 14.96 7.46 -19.56
C VAL A 421 13.70 7.02 -20.27
N THR A 422 12.71 7.91 -20.35
CA THR A 422 11.37 7.61 -20.87
C THR A 422 11.17 8.02 -22.33
N GLY A 423 12.08 8.84 -22.88
CA GLY A 423 11.96 9.40 -24.24
C GLY A 423 11.42 10.82 -24.28
N ASN A 424 10.90 11.32 -23.16
CA ASN A 424 10.34 12.67 -23.04
C ASN A 424 11.39 13.75 -22.76
N GLU A 425 12.65 13.36 -22.54
CA GLU A 425 13.77 14.25 -22.20
C GLU A 425 14.23 15.07 -23.42
N THR A 426 13.35 15.94 -23.94
CA THR A 426 13.48 16.70 -25.20
C THR A 426 13.76 18.19 -25.03
N GLY A 427 13.78 18.68 -23.79
CA GLY A 427 14.12 20.05 -23.44
C GLY A 427 15.57 20.43 -23.80
N THR A 428 15.87 21.72 -23.73
CA THR A 428 17.23 22.22 -24.01
C THR A 428 18.24 21.64 -23.01
N GLY A 429 19.28 20.96 -23.52
CA GLY A 429 20.29 20.27 -22.72
C GLY A 429 19.88 18.88 -22.22
N GLU A 430 18.69 18.39 -22.58
CA GLU A 430 18.24 17.04 -22.27
C GLU A 430 18.69 16.02 -23.33
N LEU A 431 18.60 14.72 -22.99
CA LEU A 431 19.21 13.64 -23.77
C LEU A 431 18.70 13.59 -25.23
N PHE A 432 17.41 13.84 -25.43
CA PHE A 432 16.73 13.81 -26.72
C PHE A 432 16.39 15.20 -27.26
N GLU A 433 17.14 16.25 -26.91
CA GLU A 433 16.96 17.60 -27.49
C GLU A 433 16.95 17.56 -29.04
N SER A 434 17.70 16.64 -29.63
CA SER A 434 17.77 16.43 -31.09
C SER A 434 16.94 15.23 -31.60
N GLY A 435 16.13 14.59 -30.75
CA GLY A 435 15.37 13.36 -31.02
C GLY A 435 16.19 12.06 -31.04
N THR A 436 17.52 12.18 -31.03
CA THR A 436 18.46 11.05 -30.96
C THR A 436 19.65 11.44 -30.07
N ALA A 437 20.13 10.49 -29.28
CA ALA A 437 21.32 10.61 -28.46
C ALA A 437 22.43 9.68 -28.94
N THR A 438 23.68 10.09 -28.75
CA THR A 438 24.88 9.26 -28.94
C THR A 438 25.51 8.97 -27.57
N LEU A 439 25.80 7.71 -27.30
CA LEU A 439 26.37 7.24 -26.04
C LEU A 439 27.71 6.55 -26.30
N TYR A 440 28.72 6.90 -25.52
CA TYR A 440 30.08 6.37 -25.62
C TYR A 440 30.38 5.45 -24.43
N CYS A 441 30.72 4.20 -24.74
CA CYS A 441 31.03 3.16 -23.78
C CYS A 441 32.48 2.69 -23.92
N TYR A 442 33.13 2.34 -22.80
CA TYR A 442 34.51 1.84 -22.78
C TYR A 442 34.65 0.45 -22.16
N GLU A 443 33.82 0.10 -21.18
CA GLU A 443 33.90 -1.17 -20.44
C GLU A 443 32.52 -1.82 -20.34
N ASN A 444 32.47 -3.16 -20.37
CA ASN A 444 31.23 -3.94 -20.28
C ASN A 444 30.18 -3.46 -21.31
N CYS A 445 30.62 -3.18 -22.53
CA CYS A 445 29.75 -2.64 -23.58
C CYS A 445 28.99 -3.77 -24.27
N PRO A 446 27.65 -3.84 -24.15
CA PRO A 446 26.88 -4.99 -24.64
C PRO A 446 26.86 -5.05 -26.18
N LYS A 447 27.06 -6.24 -26.74
CA LYS A 447 27.00 -6.41 -28.20
C LYS A 447 25.56 -6.56 -28.70
N ALA A 448 25.29 -6.17 -29.94
CA ALA A 448 24.04 -6.54 -30.60
C ALA A 448 24.05 -7.99 -31.09
N GLY A 449 22.86 -8.55 -31.29
CA GLY A 449 22.68 -9.92 -31.80
C GLY A 449 23.23 -11.01 -30.86
N MET A 450 23.12 -10.80 -29.54
CA MET A 450 23.51 -11.79 -28.54
C MET A 450 22.82 -13.13 -28.80
N THR A 451 23.52 -14.21 -28.51
CA THR A 451 23.04 -15.58 -28.62
C THR A 451 23.02 -16.23 -27.26
N SER A 452 22.28 -17.32 -27.09
CA SER A 452 22.25 -18.06 -25.82
C SER A 452 23.64 -18.50 -25.35
N SER A 453 24.57 -18.80 -26.26
CA SER A 453 25.95 -19.17 -25.90
C SER A 453 26.76 -18.01 -25.33
N ASP A 454 26.38 -16.78 -25.63
CA ASP A 454 27.05 -15.60 -25.06
C ASP A 454 26.72 -15.47 -23.57
N LEU A 455 25.53 -15.91 -23.16
CA LEU A 455 25.08 -15.89 -21.77
C LEU A 455 25.69 -17.00 -20.89
N ASP A 456 26.34 -18.01 -21.49
CA ASP A 456 26.96 -19.13 -20.75
C ASP A 456 28.23 -18.70 -19.97
N THR A 457 28.69 -17.45 -20.14
CA THR A 457 29.89 -16.89 -19.48
C THR A 457 29.63 -15.47 -18.99
N TYR A 458 30.34 -15.03 -17.95
CA TYR A 458 30.21 -13.66 -17.42
C TYR A 458 30.55 -12.59 -18.47
N ASP A 459 31.60 -12.77 -19.27
CA ASP A 459 32.06 -11.76 -20.23
C ASP A 459 31.43 -11.88 -21.63
N GLY A 460 30.78 -13.00 -21.94
CA GLY A 460 30.28 -13.32 -23.27
C GLY A 460 29.29 -12.32 -23.90
N PRO A 461 28.40 -11.65 -23.14
CA PRO A 461 27.49 -10.63 -23.66
C PRO A 461 28.16 -9.33 -24.12
N TYR A 462 29.41 -9.10 -23.72
CA TYR A 462 30.09 -7.82 -23.92
C TYR A 462 31.07 -7.84 -25.10
N LEU A 463 31.28 -6.68 -25.70
CA LEU A 463 32.38 -6.41 -26.61
C LEU A 463 33.68 -6.30 -25.81
N THR A 464 34.83 -6.44 -26.48
CA THR A 464 36.12 -6.22 -25.83
C THR A 464 36.24 -4.77 -25.36
N ASP A 465 36.56 -4.59 -24.08
CA ASP A 465 36.75 -3.28 -23.48
C ASP A 465 37.78 -2.44 -24.24
N SER A 466 37.45 -1.16 -24.41
CA SER A 466 38.37 -0.17 -24.96
C SER A 466 39.28 0.36 -23.86
N THR A 467 40.59 0.32 -24.12
CA THR A 467 41.62 0.90 -23.24
C THR A 467 42.15 2.24 -23.76
N ASP A 468 41.62 2.70 -24.90
CA ASP A 468 41.97 3.96 -25.54
C ASP A 468 40.78 4.91 -25.48
N VAL A 469 40.94 6.01 -24.74
CA VAL A 469 39.91 7.05 -24.60
C VAL A 469 39.47 7.63 -25.95
N GLY A 470 40.35 7.60 -26.96
CA GLY A 470 40.05 8.06 -28.33
C GLY A 470 39.26 7.07 -29.19
N SER A 471 38.99 5.87 -28.69
CA SER A 471 38.33 4.78 -29.43
C SER A 471 37.14 4.19 -28.64
N PRO A 472 36.10 4.98 -28.29
CA PRO A 472 34.92 4.46 -27.60
C PRO A 472 34.07 3.55 -28.50
N ILE A 473 33.36 2.62 -27.88
CA ILE A 473 32.23 1.94 -28.51
C ILE A 473 31.05 2.91 -28.52
N THR A 474 30.46 3.13 -29.70
CA THR A 474 29.43 4.16 -29.90
C THR A 474 28.07 3.51 -30.11
N TYR A 475 27.11 3.91 -29.29
CA TYR A 475 25.70 3.57 -29.41
C TYR A 475 24.85 4.78 -29.79
N THR A 476 23.68 4.53 -30.37
CA THR A 476 22.66 5.54 -30.61
C THR A 476 21.32 5.08 -30.08
N ILE A 477 20.54 5.99 -29.52
CA ILE A 477 19.15 5.75 -29.07
C ILE A 477 18.29 6.91 -29.53
N SER A 478 17.06 6.64 -29.99
CA SER A 478 16.13 7.68 -30.49
C SER A 478 14.81 7.61 -29.74
N ASN A 479 14.13 8.74 -29.58
CA ASN A 479 12.81 8.79 -28.95
C ASN A 479 11.65 8.76 -29.97
N SER A 480 11.94 8.41 -31.23
CA SER A 480 10.94 8.32 -32.30
C SER A 480 11.40 7.37 -33.41
N GLY A 481 10.45 6.96 -34.26
CA GLY A 481 10.68 6.09 -35.42
C GLY A 481 10.59 4.59 -35.09
N ALA A 482 11.07 3.75 -36.02
CA ALA A 482 10.88 2.29 -35.93
C ALA A 482 11.69 1.62 -34.80
N ASN A 483 12.72 2.29 -34.28
CA ASN A 483 13.60 1.79 -33.22
C ASN A 483 13.51 2.73 -31.99
N THR A 484 12.29 3.18 -31.68
CA THR A 484 12.06 4.09 -30.55
C THR A 484 12.51 3.42 -29.24
N LEU A 485 13.34 4.11 -28.47
CA LEU A 485 13.94 3.67 -27.21
C LEU A 485 14.86 2.44 -27.28
N GLU A 486 15.20 1.98 -28.49
CA GLU A 486 16.16 0.90 -28.69
C GLU A 486 17.60 1.41 -28.65
N LEU A 487 18.48 0.72 -27.90
CA LEU A 487 19.91 0.97 -27.95
C LEU A 487 20.51 0.29 -29.18
N MET A 488 20.99 1.10 -30.13
CA MET A 488 21.51 0.63 -31.40
C MET A 488 23.03 0.73 -31.45
N ILE A 489 23.69 -0.32 -31.96
CA ILE A 489 25.09 -0.25 -32.41
C ILE A 489 25.11 -0.41 -33.92
N SER A 490 25.56 0.63 -34.63
CA SER A 490 25.42 0.73 -36.08
C SER A 490 23.95 0.61 -36.53
N THR A 491 23.51 -0.59 -36.94
CA THR A 491 22.14 -0.86 -37.42
C THR A 491 21.41 -1.92 -36.63
N ASP A 492 22.07 -2.51 -35.63
CA ASP A 492 21.57 -3.67 -34.90
C ASP A 492 21.21 -3.25 -33.46
N ALA A 493 20.06 -3.72 -32.98
CA ALA A 493 19.60 -3.45 -31.61
C ALA A 493 20.33 -4.35 -30.59
N VAL A 494 20.62 -3.78 -29.43
CA VAL A 494 21.12 -4.53 -28.28
C VAL A 494 19.91 -5.13 -27.56
N ALA A 495 19.74 -6.44 -27.70
CA ALA A 495 18.62 -7.18 -27.12
C ALA A 495 19.09 -8.48 -26.48
N TYR A 496 18.46 -8.83 -25.37
CA TYR A 496 18.63 -10.12 -24.73
C TYR A 496 18.03 -11.25 -25.60
N PRO A 497 18.71 -12.40 -25.74
CA PRO A 497 18.21 -13.48 -26.60
C PRO A 497 16.94 -14.12 -26.01
N THR A 498 15.87 -14.20 -26.81
CA THR A 498 14.55 -14.73 -26.41
C THR A 498 14.52 -16.24 -26.21
N ASP A 499 15.46 -17.00 -26.81
CA ASP A 499 15.48 -18.47 -26.76
C ASP A 499 16.20 -19.06 -25.52
N SER A 500 16.70 -18.22 -24.59
CA SER A 500 17.63 -18.63 -23.51
C SER A 500 17.07 -18.72 -22.09
N GLU A 501 15.80 -18.45 -21.85
CA GLU A 501 15.22 -18.48 -20.49
C GLU A 501 15.34 -19.83 -19.77
N ASN A 502 15.66 -20.91 -20.51
CA ASN A 502 15.80 -22.27 -19.97
C ASN A 502 17.19 -22.93 -20.18
N SER A 503 18.24 -22.15 -20.49
CA SER A 503 19.61 -22.69 -20.50
C SER A 503 20.11 -22.93 -19.07
N SER A 504 20.52 -24.16 -18.74
CA SER A 504 21.04 -24.51 -17.41
C SER A 504 22.38 -23.84 -17.06
N ASN A 505 23.00 -23.14 -18.02
CA ASN A 505 24.33 -22.55 -17.88
C ASN A 505 24.32 -21.01 -17.93
N ASN A 506 23.15 -20.39 -18.08
CA ASN A 506 23.00 -18.94 -18.15
C ASN A 506 23.57 -18.27 -16.88
N GLN A 507 24.64 -17.48 -17.04
CA GLN A 507 25.28 -16.69 -15.98
C GLN A 507 24.61 -15.33 -15.77
N HIS A 508 23.66 -14.95 -16.63
CA HIS A 508 22.93 -13.67 -16.62
C HIS A 508 21.41 -13.86 -16.53
N PRO A 509 20.88 -14.68 -15.61
CA PRO A 509 19.44 -14.97 -15.53
C PRO A 509 18.58 -13.73 -15.26
N TRP A 510 19.17 -12.66 -14.72
CA TRP A 510 18.51 -11.41 -14.36
C TRP A 510 18.66 -10.30 -15.41
N GLY A 511 19.35 -10.57 -16.52
CA GLY A 511 19.64 -9.60 -17.58
C GLY A 511 21.13 -9.25 -17.70
N VAL A 512 21.42 -8.42 -18.71
CA VAL A 512 22.75 -7.88 -19.06
C VAL A 512 22.72 -6.37 -18.89
N ARG A 513 23.65 -5.81 -18.12
CA ARG A 513 23.77 -4.37 -17.85
C ARG A 513 25.09 -3.84 -18.40
N SER A 514 25.07 -2.71 -19.09
CA SER A 514 26.28 -2.06 -19.60
C SER A 514 27.12 -1.45 -18.48
N GLY A 515 28.40 -1.22 -18.75
CA GLY A 515 29.17 -0.22 -18.00
C GLY A 515 28.64 1.21 -18.23
N GLY A 516 29.25 2.17 -17.53
CA GLY A 516 28.89 3.59 -17.64
C GLY A 516 29.13 4.14 -19.04
N MET A 517 28.13 4.86 -19.56
CA MET A 517 28.17 5.52 -20.87
C MET A 517 28.02 7.03 -20.71
N VAL A 518 28.76 7.80 -21.51
CA VAL A 518 28.71 9.27 -21.49
C VAL A 518 28.25 9.82 -22.84
N THR A 519 27.72 11.04 -22.84
CA THR A 519 27.32 11.76 -24.07
C THR A 519 28.43 12.65 -24.63
N ASP A 520 29.47 12.93 -23.85
CA ASP A 520 30.67 13.67 -24.24
C ASP A 520 31.92 13.00 -23.66
N THR A 521 32.95 12.87 -24.49
CA THR A 521 34.25 12.27 -24.13
C THR A 521 35.35 13.33 -23.97
N SER A 522 35.04 14.61 -24.19
CA SER A 522 36.03 15.69 -24.25
C SER A 522 36.76 15.96 -22.91
N SER A 523 36.12 15.61 -21.79
CA SER A 523 36.68 15.74 -20.44
C SER A 523 37.52 14.54 -19.99
N LEU A 524 37.45 13.41 -20.72
CA LEU A 524 38.08 12.16 -20.31
C LEU A 524 39.57 12.12 -20.73
N SER A 525 40.42 11.71 -19.81
CA SER A 525 41.86 11.51 -20.01
C SER A 525 42.28 10.03 -19.94
N ALA A 526 41.50 9.22 -19.22
CA ALA A 526 41.54 7.76 -19.18
C ALA A 526 40.11 7.19 -19.27
N THR A 527 39.97 5.92 -19.61
CA THR A 527 38.65 5.26 -19.74
C THR A 527 37.96 5.10 -18.39
N THR A 528 38.73 5.01 -17.30
CA THR A 528 38.23 4.94 -15.92
C THR A 528 37.62 6.26 -15.43
N ASP A 529 37.89 7.38 -16.10
CA ASP A 529 37.38 8.71 -15.72
C ASP A 529 35.85 8.79 -15.80
N VAL A 530 35.20 7.86 -16.51
CA VAL A 530 33.73 7.70 -16.53
C VAL A 530 33.15 7.49 -15.13
N TYR A 531 33.91 6.85 -14.24
CA TYR A 531 33.51 6.55 -12.87
C TYR A 531 34.09 7.52 -11.84
N ASP A 532 34.80 8.56 -12.29
CA ASP A 532 35.33 9.61 -11.43
C ASP A 532 34.29 10.74 -11.29
N SER A 533 33.72 10.88 -10.10
CA SER A 533 32.70 11.88 -9.78
C SER A 533 33.17 13.33 -9.94
N GLU A 534 34.49 13.60 -9.93
CA GLU A 534 35.02 14.95 -10.18
C GLU A 534 35.04 15.29 -11.68
N ILE A 535 34.98 14.28 -12.55
CA ILE A 535 35.06 14.42 -14.01
C ILE A 535 33.70 14.20 -14.66
N VAL A 536 32.97 13.18 -14.22
CA VAL A 536 31.66 12.76 -14.75
C VAL A 536 30.64 12.75 -13.63
N THR A 537 29.69 13.68 -13.72
CA THR A 537 28.58 13.79 -12.75
C THR A 537 27.28 13.17 -13.27
N VAL A 538 27.22 12.84 -14.56
CA VAL A 538 26.09 12.15 -15.19
C VAL A 538 26.62 11.09 -16.15
N PHE A 539 26.18 9.85 -15.97
CA PHE A 539 26.44 8.76 -16.89
C PHE A 539 25.17 7.93 -17.10
N TYR A 540 25.16 7.11 -18.13
CA TYR A 540 24.03 6.28 -18.51
C TYR A 540 24.40 4.82 -18.49
N GLU A 541 23.47 3.96 -18.12
CA GLU A 541 23.62 2.52 -18.20
C GLU A 541 22.41 1.94 -18.92
N PHE A 542 22.64 0.92 -19.72
CA PHE A 542 21.58 0.21 -20.42
C PHE A 542 21.44 -1.19 -19.84
N GLU A 543 20.20 -1.64 -19.69
CA GLU A 543 19.89 -2.99 -19.27
C GLU A 543 18.95 -3.64 -20.29
N THR A 544 19.16 -4.94 -20.55
CA THR A 544 18.25 -5.78 -21.33
C THR A 544 18.16 -7.16 -20.67
N GLY A 545 17.01 -7.80 -20.74
CA GLY A 545 16.82 -9.06 -20.02
C GLY A 545 15.46 -9.70 -20.30
N PRO A 546 15.22 -10.89 -19.72
CA PRO A 546 13.99 -11.65 -19.95
C PRO A 546 12.76 -11.00 -19.29
N ASN A 547 12.95 -10.20 -18.25
CA ASN A 547 11.84 -9.69 -17.44
C ASN A 547 11.32 -8.33 -17.93
N SER A 548 10.08 -7.98 -17.58
CA SER A 548 9.51 -6.67 -17.90
C SER A 548 10.30 -5.51 -17.29
N TRP A 549 10.86 -5.67 -16.07
CA TRP A 549 11.66 -4.61 -15.45
C TRP A 549 12.97 -4.30 -16.16
N ASN A 550 13.45 -5.23 -17.01
CA ASN A 550 14.63 -5.02 -17.85
C ASN A 550 14.28 -4.24 -19.14
N ARG A 551 12.99 -4.07 -19.45
CA ARG A 551 12.48 -3.52 -20.71
C ARG A 551 11.76 -2.20 -20.46
N GLN A 552 11.78 -1.30 -21.45
CA GLN A 552 11.05 -0.03 -21.37
C GLN A 552 9.74 -0.13 -22.13
N ALA A 553 8.65 0.28 -21.51
CA ALA A 553 7.36 0.46 -22.16
C ALA A 553 7.04 1.96 -22.25
N ALA A 554 6.41 2.39 -23.35
CA ALA A 554 5.96 3.77 -23.52
C ALA A 554 4.66 3.81 -24.33
N LEU A 555 3.83 4.81 -24.06
CA LEU A 555 2.63 5.09 -24.84
C LEU A 555 2.93 6.21 -25.84
N ILE A 556 2.47 6.06 -27.07
CA ILE A 556 2.56 7.04 -28.15
C ILE A 556 1.16 7.59 -28.39
N ASP A 557 1.02 8.91 -28.37
CA ASP A 557 -0.25 9.58 -28.62
C ASP A 557 -0.57 9.68 -30.12
N SER A 558 -1.75 10.22 -30.45
CA SER A 558 -2.16 10.41 -31.85
C SER A 558 -1.29 11.40 -32.65
N SER A 559 -0.46 12.20 -31.97
CA SER A 559 0.50 13.13 -32.56
C SER A 559 1.83 12.45 -32.92
N GLY A 560 2.05 11.23 -32.41
CA GLY A 560 3.31 10.50 -32.52
C GLY A 560 4.30 10.84 -31.40
N ASP A 561 3.86 11.53 -30.36
CA ASP A 561 4.69 11.92 -29.22
C ASP A 561 4.57 10.88 -28.10
N ILE A 562 5.67 10.65 -27.37
CA ILE A 562 5.66 9.81 -26.18
C ILE A 562 4.84 10.50 -25.09
N VAL A 563 3.97 9.75 -24.42
CA VAL A 563 3.24 10.22 -23.24
C VAL A 563 4.21 10.35 -22.07
N SER A 564 4.18 11.51 -21.41
CA SER A 564 5.02 11.81 -20.26
C SER A 564 4.32 11.49 -18.95
N PHE A 565 5.03 10.80 -18.07
CA PHE A 565 4.68 10.59 -16.68
C PHE A 565 5.72 11.27 -15.79
N ASP A 566 5.25 11.84 -14.69
CA ASP A 566 6.15 12.45 -13.72
C ASP A 566 6.86 11.35 -12.94
N LYS A 567 8.18 11.44 -12.86
CA LYS A 567 8.96 10.61 -11.94
C LYS A 567 8.62 10.98 -10.49
N PRO A 568 8.76 10.06 -9.53
CA PRO A 568 8.70 10.41 -8.12
C PRO A 568 9.67 11.54 -7.76
N LEU A 569 9.26 12.40 -6.83
CA LEU A 569 10.18 13.38 -6.25
C LEU A 569 11.07 12.65 -5.24
N GLU A 570 12.37 12.78 -5.39
CA GLU A 570 13.34 12.13 -4.51
C GLU A 570 14.23 13.19 -3.86
N PHE A 571 14.32 13.15 -2.54
CA PHE A 571 15.11 14.10 -1.75
C PHE A 571 15.60 13.44 -0.46
N THR A 572 16.77 13.87 0.00
CA THR A 572 17.30 13.49 1.31
C THR A 572 16.52 14.20 2.43
N TYR A 573 16.24 13.48 3.51
CA TYR A 573 15.57 13.99 4.69
C TYR A 573 16.37 13.63 5.94
N ARG A 574 16.73 14.64 6.73
CA ARG A 574 17.36 14.45 8.04
C ARG A 574 16.28 14.43 9.13
N HIS A 575 16.18 13.32 9.84
CA HIS A 575 15.22 13.17 10.92
C HIS A 575 15.80 13.67 12.24
N GLU A 576 15.00 14.37 13.05
CA GLU A 576 15.41 14.96 14.33
C GLU A 576 14.24 14.92 15.31
N ASP A 577 14.52 14.98 16.61
CA ASP A 577 13.48 15.06 17.67
C ASP A 577 12.40 16.10 17.39
N ALA A 578 12.78 17.27 16.86
CA ALA A 578 11.87 18.36 16.55
C ALA A 578 10.93 18.07 15.36
N ASN A 579 11.31 17.14 14.49
CA ASN A 579 10.58 16.75 13.30
C ASN A 579 9.84 15.42 13.50
N ASP A 580 9.99 14.75 14.63
CA ASP A 580 9.19 13.58 14.99
C ASP A 580 7.87 13.99 15.65
N ARG A 581 6.81 13.31 15.26
CA ARG A 581 5.45 13.59 15.72
C ARG A 581 5.26 13.34 17.23
N THR A 582 6.06 12.47 17.83
CA THR A 582 6.10 12.21 19.29
C THR A 582 7.03 13.19 20.03
N GLY A 583 7.83 13.97 19.30
CA GLY A 583 8.88 14.82 19.85
C GLY A 583 10.19 14.09 20.20
N SER A 584 10.37 12.87 19.69
CA SER A 584 11.54 12.02 19.94
C SER A 584 11.83 11.14 18.73
N ALA A 585 12.93 11.39 18.02
CA ALA A 585 13.38 10.62 16.86
C ALA A 585 14.08 9.29 17.24
N GLY A 586 14.35 9.07 18.53
CA GLY A 586 14.89 7.81 19.03
C GLY A 586 16.24 7.45 18.40
N ASN A 587 16.37 6.24 17.87
CA ASN A 587 17.61 5.80 17.22
C ASN A 587 17.88 6.48 15.86
N TYR A 588 16.87 7.16 15.30
CA TYR A 588 16.96 7.85 14.03
C TYR A 588 17.24 9.36 14.20
N ASP A 589 17.47 9.83 15.43
CA ASP A 589 17.84 11.22 15.68
C ASP A 589 19.15 11.57 14.96
N GLY A 590 19.06 12.54 14.06
CA GLY A 590 20.16 13.03 13.25
C GLY A 590 20.51 12.20 12.01
N GLN A 591 19.81 11.10 11.75
CA GLN A 591 20.06 10.26 10.58
C GLN A 591 19.43 10.85 9.31
N THR A 592 20.08 10.60 8.17
CA THR A 592 19.60 11.01 6.86
C THR A 592 19.06 9.80 6.09
N VAL A 593 17.85 9.92 5.55
CA VAL A 593 17.21 8.91 4.69
C VAL A 593 16.86 9.52 3.33
N MET A 594 16.79 8.68 2.29
CA MET A 594 16.18 9.10 1.02
C MET A 594 14.67 8.92 1.09
N LEU A 595 13.92 10.00 0.92
CA LEU A 595 12.47 9.96 0.77
C LEU A 595 12.09 10.11 -0.69
N ASN A 596 11.04 9.39 -1.07
CA ASN A 596 10.50 9.38 -2.41
C ASN A 596 9.00 9.62 -2.34
N TYR A 597 8.50 10.53 -3.17
CA TYR A 597 7.09 10.90 -3.22
C TYR A 597 6.53 10.63 -4.61
N GLY A 598 5.57 9.71 -4.71
CA GLY A 598 4.91 9.29 -5.95
C GLY A 598 3.58 9.96 -6.23
N GLY A 599 3.07 10.77 -5.28
CA GLY A 599 1.78 11.43 -5.38
C GLY A 599 1.08 11.49 -4.02
N LEU A 600 -0.13 12.03 -3.97
CA LEU A 600 -0.84 12.28 -2.71
C LEU A 600 -1.06 10.98 -1.91
N GLY A 601 -0.45 10.92 -0.73
CA GLY A 601 -0.52 9.76 0.15
C GLY A 601 0.48 8.66 -0.16
N ASP A 602 1.43 8.90 -1.07
CA ASP A 602 2.45 7.94 -1.49
C ASP A 602 3.85 8.50 -1.24
N LEU A 603 4.31 8.37 0.01
CA LEU A 603 5.65 8.76 0.46
C LEU A 603 6.35 7.52 1.04
N TRP A 604 7.44 7.09 0.43
CA TRP A 604 8.23 5.93 0.87
C TRP A 604 9.69 6.29 1.16
N GLY A 605 10.41 5.32 1.72
CA GLY A 605 11.80 5.49 2.19
C GLY A 605 11.93 5.67 3.71
N ILE A 606 10.81 5.75 4.44
CA ILE A 606 10.82 5.62 5.90
C ILE A 606 11.12 4.15 6.24
N PRO A 607 12.17 3.86 7.03
CA PRO A 607 12.50 2.50 7.45
C PRO A 607 11.32 1.83 8.17
N SER A 608 11.17 0.52 8.02
CA SER A 608 10.17 -0.26 8.75
C SER A 608 10.77 -0.99 9.95
N LEU A 609 10.04 -1.06 11.05
CA LEU A 609 10.28 -1.97 12.16
C LEU A 609 9.39 -3.21 11.99
N THR A 610 9.98 -4.39 12.16
CA THR A 610 9.24 -5.65 12.19
C THR A 610 8.83 -5.98 13.62
N ASP A 611 7.52 -6.05 13.88
CA ASP A 611 6.98 -6.70 15.06
C ASP A 611 6.93 -8.22 14.79
N THR A 612 8.02 -8.91 15.14
CA THR A 612 8.14 -10.37 14.95
C THR A 612 7.12 -11.19 15.74
N GLU A 613 6.48 -10.61 16.76
CA GLU A 613 5.49 -11.30 17.59
C GLU A 613 4.09 -11.28 16.95
N ARG A 614 3.80 -10.23 16.16
CA ARG A 614 2.51 -10.07 15.48
C ARG A 614 2.58 -10.23 13.96
N GLY A 615 3.77 -10.24 13.37
CA GLY A 615 3.97 -10.30 11.92
C GLY A 615 3.65 -8.99 11.19
N TYR A 616 3.68 -7.85 11.89
CA TYR A 616 3.38 -6.53 11.32
C TYR A 616 4.65 -5.73 11.04
N PHE A 617 4.60 -4.90 10.00
CA PHE A 617 5.59 -3.87 9.73
C PHE A 617 5.00 -2.51 10.09
N THR A 618 5.71 -1.73 10.90
CA THR A 618 5.32 -0.34 11.21
C THR A 618 6.44 0.60 10.78
N PRO A 619 6.13 1.84 10.35
CA PRO A 619 7.13 2.90 10.19
C PRO A 619 8.02 3.02 11.44
N ALA A 620 9.32 3.22 11.24
CA ALA A 620 10.29 3.32 12.32
C ALA A 620 10.27 4.68 13.04
N PHE A 621 9.77 5.71 12.36
CA PHE A 621 9.51 7.03 12.92
C PHE A 621 8.33 7.68 12.20
N ASN A 622 7.77 8.75 12.78
CA ASN A 622 6.64 9.49 12.20
C ASN A 622 7.03 10.96 12.00
N ILE A 623 6.99 11.44 10.77
CA ILE A 623 7.27 12.84 10.45
C ILE A 623 6.12 13.71 10.97
N ALA A 624 6.45 14.75 11.72
CA ALA A 624 5.47 15.72 12.20
C ALA A 624 4.87 16.53 11.03
N ASP A 625 3.65 17.02 11.22
CA ASP A 625 3.03 17.92 10.24
C ASP A 625 3.84 19.23 10.12
N ALA A 626 3.83 19.81 8.92
CA ALA A 626 4.51 21.05 8.57
C ALA A 626 6.05 21.01 8.62
N VAL A 627 6.65 19.81 8.66
CA VAL A 627 8.08 19.63 8.42
C VAL A 627 8.40 20.00 6.96
N VAL A 628 9.38 20.88 6.78
CA VAL A 628 9.84 21.34 5.48
C VAL A 628 10.81 20.33 4.89
N VAL A 629 10.60 19.96 3.62
CA VAL A 629 11.39 18.96 2.88
C VAL A 629 11.61 19.40 1.43
N GLY A 630 12.40 18.62 0.69
CA GLY A 630 12.84 18.93 -0.67
C GLY A 630 14.22 19.55 -0.69
N SER A 631 14.92 19.45 -1.83
CA SER A 631 16.31 19.92 -1.95
C SER A 631 16.46 21.44 -1.75
N ASP A 632 15.40 22.19 -2.02
CA ASP A 632 15.34 23.65 -1.91
C ASP A 632 14.31 24.14 -0.87
N ASP A 633 13.96 23.30 0.13
CA ASP A 633 12.99 23.62 1.18
C ASP A 633 11.61 24.07 0.62
N GLU A 634 11.16 23.35 -0.41
CA GLU A 634 10.06 23.77 -1.29
C GLU A 634 8.71 23.11 -0.95
N TYR A 635 8.73 22.04 -0.14
CA TYR A 635 7.54 21.28 0.25
C TYR A 635 7.37 21.22 1.77
N VAL A 636 6.13 21.09 2.23
CA VAL A 636 5.80 20.70 3.60
C VAL A 636 5.06 19.37 3.62
N VAL A 637 5.41 18.54 4.60
CA VAL A 637 4.80 17.23 4.84
C VAL A 637 3.53 17.39 5.67
N LYS A 638 2.52 16.57 5.37
CA LYS A 638 1.31 16.41 6.20
C LYS A 638 0.88 14.96 6.25
N ALA A 639 0.61 14.45 7.44
CA ALA A 639 0.00 13.14 7.65
C ALA A 639 -1.45 13.14 7.13
N LEU A 640 -1.80 12.13 6.34
CA LEU A 640 -3.14 11.94 5.76
C LEU A 640 -3.91 10.81 6.45
N GLU A 641 -3.19 9.79 6.89
CA GLU A 641 -3.76 8.61 7.53
C GLU A 641 -2.93 8.26 8.77
N ILE A 642 -3.59 8.32 9.93
CA ILE A 642 -2.96 8.10 11.24
C ILE A 642 -3.74 7.02 11.97
N GLU A 643 -3.08 5.92 12.26
CA GLU A 643 -3.57 4.93 13.20
C GLU A 643 -3.23 5.35 14.63
N GLN A 644 -4.24 5.33 15.50
CA GLN A 644 -4.08 5.61 16.93
C GLN A 644 -4.29 4.35 17.77
N LYS A 645 -3.29 4.02 18.59
CA LYS A 645 -3.32 2.91 19.55
C LYS A 645 -3.40 3.48 20.97
N MET A 646 -4.43 3.12 21.72
CA MET A 646 -4.56 3.52 23.12
C MET A 646 -3.35 3.05 23.94
N GLU A 647 -2.76 3.95 24.72
CA GLU A 647 -1.62 3.61 25.57
C GLU A 647 -2.02 2.80 26.80
N ARG A 648 -1.14 1.92 27.26
CA ARG A 648 -1.36 1.10 28.45
C ARG A 648 -1.11 1.91 29.74
N THR A 649 -2.08 1.93 30.64
CA THR A 649 -2.06 2.67 31.92
C THR A 649 -2.30 1.75 33.11
N ASP A 650 -1.48 0.70 33.24
CA ASP A 650 -1.64 -0.31 34.28
C ASP A 650 -1.81 0.30 35.69
N GLY A 651 -2.86 -0.15 36.39
CA GLY A 651 -3.20 0.32 37.74
C GLY A 651 -4.01 1.63 37.80
N GLN A 652 -4.28 2.30 36.67
CA GLN A 652 -5.15 3.49 36.66
C GLN A 652 -6.64 3.16 36.59
N CYS A 653 -7.00 1.94 36.19
CA CYS A 653 -8.37 1.45 36.09
C CYS A 653 -8.98 0.99 37.43
N THR A 654 -8.43 1.41 38.59
CA THR A 654 -8.91 0.93 39.91
C THR A 654 -10.34 1.34 40.27
N SER A 655 -10.89 2.34 39.59
CA SER A 655 -12.29 2.78 39.72
C SER A 655 -13.24 2.06 38.76
N LEU A 656 -12.72 1.31 37.78
CA LEU A 656 -13.50 0.57 36.80
C LEU A 656 -13.80 -0.83 37.33
N VAL A 657 -14.98 -1.33 37.00
CA VAL A 657 -15.43 -2.67 37.40
C VAL A 657 -16.08 -3.34 36.19
N LEU A 658 -15.52 -4.45 35.77
CA LEU A 658 -16.08 -5.32 34.75
C LEU A 658 -17.26 -6.09 35.35
N ASN A 659 -18.40 -6.03 34.67
CA ASN A 659 -19.63 -6.71 35.03
C ASN A 659 -20.42 -7.08 33.76
N ASP A 660 -21.49 -7.85 33.93
CA ASP A 660 -22.50 -7.98 32.87
C ASP A 660 -23.16 -6.62 32.59
N PRO A 661 -23.40 -6.26 31.32
CA PRO A 661 -24.18 -5.08 30.98
C PRO A 661 -25.61 -5.24 31.51
N ALA A 662 -26.27 -4.12 31.80
CA ALA A 662 -27.62 -4.12 32.34
C ALA A 662 -28.66 -4.75 31.37
N VAL A 663 -28.34 -4.78 30.07
CA VAL A 663 -29.03 -5.62 29.08
C VAL A 663 -28.15 -6.85 28.79
N PRO A 664 -28.66 -8.07 28.95
CA PRO A 664 -27.86 -9.27 28.69
C PRO A 664 -27.48 -9.38 27.21
N VAL A 665 -26.34 -10.02 26.93
CA VAL A 665 -25.94 -10.37 25.56
C VAL A 665 -27.03 -11.27 24.95
N PRO A 666 -27.58 -10.91 23.78
CA PRO A 666 -28.57 -11.75 23.11
C PRO A 666 -27.96 -13.08 22.65
N THR A 667 -28.77 -14.14 22.67
CA THR A 667 -28.38 -15.49 22.23
C THR A 667 -29.23 -15.99 21.05
N THR A 668 -30.13 -15.15 20.55
CA THR A 668 -31.04 -15.45 19.44
C THR A 668 -31.70 -14.16 18.94
N VAL A 669 -32.28 -14.22 17.75
CA VAL A 669 -33.13 -13.18 17.17
C VAL A 669 -34.52 -13.26 17.80
N ASN A 670 -35.04 -12.14 18.32
CA ASN A 670 -36.36 -12.06 18.95
C ASN A 670 -37.36 -11.19 18.17
N GLY A 671 -36.85 -10.33 17.30
CA GLY A 671 -37.58 -9.45 16.42
C GLY A 671 -38.27 -10.21 15.28
N THR A 672 -39.11 -9.46 14.56
CA THR A 672 -39.87 -10.03 13.44
C THR A 672 -38.98 -10.09 12.21
N LEU A 673 -38.95 -11.24 11.54
CA LEU A 673 -38.23 -11.45 10.29
C LEU A 673 -39.08 -11.04 9.07
N ASN A 674 -38.43 -10.58 8.00
CA ASN A 674 -39.08 -10.22 6.75
C ASN A 674 -39.47 -11.48 5.94
N ASN A 675 -40.73 -11.91 6.06
CA ASN A 675 -41.28 -13.02 5.29
C ASN A 675 -42.11 -12.57 4.08
N GLU A 676 -42.01 -11.29 3.71
CA GLU A 676 -42.72 -10.75 2.56
C GLU A 676 -42.00 -11.10 1.24
N ALA A 677 -42.79 -11.22 0.17
CA ALA A 677 -42.25 -11.46 -1.17
C ALA A 677 -41.61 -10.18 -1.72
N VAL A 678 -40.52 -10.33 -2.49
CA VAL A 678 -39.85 -9.18 -3.12
C VAL A 678 -40.85 -8.44 -4.02
N PRO A 679 -41.05 -7.13 -3.81
CA PRO A 679 -41.88 -6.33 -4.70
C PRO A 679 -41.27 -6.24 -6.10
N THR A 680 -42.11 -6.15 -7.14
CA THR A 680 -41.63 -5.83 -8.49
C THR A 680 -41.54 -4.32 -8.66
N VAL A 681 -40.31 -3.81 -8.82
CA VAL A 681 -40.03 -2.39 -9.13
C VAL A 681 -39.46 -2.33 -10.55
N THR A 682 -40.03 -1.47 -11.39
CA THR A 682 -39.58 -1.29 -12.80
C THR A 682 -38.98 0.08 -13.08
N ASP A 683 -39.08 1.00 -12.11
CA ASP A 683 -38.51 2.33 -12.21
C ASP A 683 -36.98 2.27 -11.98
N ALA A 684 -36.27 3.30 -12.44
CA ALA A 684 -34.84 3.41 -12.19
C ALA A 684 -34.53 3.59 -10.69
N PRO A 685 -33.31 3.23 -10.23
CA PRO A 685 -32.91 3.44 -8.84
C PRO A 685 -33.11 4.89 -8.40
N ARG A 686 -33.71 5.06 -7.21
CA ARG A 686 -34.03 6.37 -6.64
C ARG A 686 -32.85 7.03 -5.95
N TYR A 687 -31.93 6.21 -5.45
CA TYR A 687 -30.71 6.64 -4.78
C TYR A 687 -29.50 5.85 -5.30
N ILE A 688 -28.35 6.51 -5.36
CA ILE A 688 -27.04 5.91 -5.67
C ILE A 688 -26.06 6.39 -4.60
N ALA A 689 -25.45 5.46 -3.85
CA ALA A 689 -24.57 5.76 -2.71
C ALA A 689 -25.17 6.76 -1.69
N GLY A 690 -26.49 6.71 -1.48
CA GLY A 690 -27.20 7.64 -0.58
C GLY A 690 -27.57 9.01 -1.17
N GLU A 691 -27.21 9.30 -2.41
CA GLU A 691 -27.57 10.54 -3.12
C GLU A 691 -28.77 10.34 -4.04
N SER A 692 -29.67 11.34 -4.10
CA SER A 692 -30.89 11.26 -4.92
C SER A 692 -30.57 11.32 -6.41
N THR A 693 -31.24 10.49 -7.22
CA THR A 693 -31.09 10.48 -8.69
C THR A 693 -31.96 11.52 -9.41
N THR A 694 -32.81 12.23 -8.68
CA THR A 694 -33.69 13.28 -9.20
C THR A 694 -33.24 14.66 -8.67
N GLU A 695 -32.76 15.53 -9.55
CA GLU A 695 -32.61 16.98 -9.29
C GLU A 695 -33.97 17.69 -9.11
#